data_AF-A0A1Z4QRN2-F1
#
_entry.id   AF-A0A1Z4QRN2-F1
#
_cell.length_a   1.000
_cell.length_b   1.000
_cell.length_c   1.000
_cell.angle_alpha   90.00
_cell.angle_beta   90.00
_cell.angle_gamma   90.00
#
_symmetry.space_group_name_H-M   'P 1'
#
loop_
_entity.id
_entity.type
_entity.pdbx_description
1 polymer ?
#
loop_
_entity_poly.entity_id
_entity_poly.type
_entity_poly.pdbx_seq_one_letter_code
_entity_poly.pdbx_strand_id
1 'polypeptide(L)'
;MSIKCKACKTDSYAFAKAVLLGKYKVDYFQCSNCGFVQTEEPYWLEEAYSNAIAKTDVDLVFRNNTFSRRSAHILFHLFNHQAKFLDYGGGYGLFVRMMRDLGFDFYWMDKFCTNLFAQGFEWDKADSDTYELVTAFKVFEHFVNPLEEIENILKFSKNILFSTELLPENNPQPNEWWYYAPYEGKNISIYTFKTLSIIADKYGLNLYSNGSSLHLITEKKLAPDIFKRLCESQPEAFTKESLLQSDYSKAVISLINRHHSNSVIFPEEVTNHSRQKPTVLVDGVFFQLYQTGIARVWKSLLEEWVNNGFAQHITVLDRAGTAPKIPGIKYIPVPAYSYNSTDADRKMLQQVCDEESADLFISSYYTTPITTPSVFMVHDMIPEIFDWNLENPMWREKHYGIHHAAAYIAVSENTAKDLVNYFPDISLDSITIAKNGVNHQVFFPVSQDNINYFKIKYGITKPYFLLVGAGSGYKNSILFFQAFSQLASSYGFDIVLTGSGGVLAPEFRAYTLSSVVHTVQLSDEELATAYSGAVALVYPSKYEGFGMPVLEAMACGCPVITCPNASIPEVAGTAAVYVKDDDVEEMANALCEVQKPGIRNSLITAGLAQAKKFSWTKMANSVSYALIDTTLQTLNLKEINLIIFPDWSQTEELISLDLEQVIKVVATNADSDKITLLVNTTNIAGEDAELLLSSVTMNLLMQEDLDITEGLEISLLGNLADIQWEALLPRINTRIVLEHEDQQALAQVPVDQLVSSKIDNLSNQIHIFLKEKKQIESKILNNLITYKIKEIPINIPPDHALPSYQNRFRLYDKFIGVLAKYLPNSEDFIVDIGANVGDTTALLLQYCSNPIVCIEADEEFFWIMEHNLSEYKQRTILINSFISGNNFKNVELVKSSGTARAVERENKIVKSDSLESILKDYNLPKCVLLKTDTDGFDFEILLSSLSIIEEYSPILYWENEILSLEHIALAKALLNKLTEMNYRKYIVLDNFGNPLIYEGSSQWIEQMNEYLFNNIHTKNNTFYYTDIVAFPERYSHLIPQISSDYNNFIRSSKLYP
;
A
#
# COMPACT_ATOMS: atom_id res chain seq x y z
N MET A 1 38.20 6.91 53.95
CA MET A 1 36.81 7.30 54.30
C MET A 1 35.91 6.18 53.80
N SER A 2 35.03 5.63 54.63
CA SER A 2 34.03 4.65 54.20
C SER A 2 32.65 5.29 54.27
N ILE A 3 31.78 4.95 53.33
CA ILE A 3 30.38 5.40 53.30
C ILE A 3 29.46 4.19 53.28
N LYS A 4 28.20 4.37 53.70
CA LYS A 4 27.23 3.27 53.67
C LYS A 4 26.74 3.04 52.24
N CYS A 5 26.74 1.77 51.82
CA CYS A 5 26.19 1.35 50.53
C CYS A 5 24.70 1.70 50.48
N LYS A 6 24.28 2.43 49.45
CA LYS A 6 22.90 2.87 49.28
C LYS A 6 21.95 1.71 48.95
N ALA A 7 22.46 0.60 48.41
CA ALA A 7 21.70 -0.62 48.10
C ALA A 7 21.58 -1.64 49.26
N CYS A 8 22.68 -1.96 49.97
CA CYS A 8 22.67 -3.03 50.99
C CYS A 8 23.13 -2.60 52.40
N LYS A 9 23.44 -1.31 52.61
CA LYS A 9 23.88 -0.71 53.89
C LYS A 9 25.22 -1.22 54.47
N THR A 10 25.93 -2.14 53.80
CA THR A 10 27.32 -2.50 54.13
C THR A 10 28.29 -1.35 53.83
N ASP A 11 29.50 -1.38 54.39
CA ASP A 11 30.52 -0.37 54.14
C ASP A 11 31.05 -0.44 52.70
N SER A 12 31.08 0.74 52.07
CA SER A 12 31.69 0.99 50.76
C SER A 12 32.98 1.78 50.94
N TYR A 13 34.01 1.37 50.23
CA TYR A 13 35.36 1.93 50.33
C TYR A 13 35.72 2.69 49.06
N ALA A 14 36.64 3.64 49.17
CA ALA A 14 37.11 4.41 48.02
C ALA A 14 37.56 3.49 46.88
N PHE A 15 36.99 3.72 45.70
CA PHE A 15 37.17 2.90 44.51
C PHE A 15 37.91 3.67 43.42
N ALA A 16 37.43 4.87 43.08
CA ALA A 16 37.98 5.69 42.01
C ALA A 16 37.85 7.18 42.30
N LYS A 17 38.56 8.00 41.53
CA LYS A 17 38.30 9.44 41.41
C LYS A 17 38.12 9.80 39.95
N ALA A 18 37.14 10.65 39.63
CA ALA A 18 36.94 11.15 38.28
C ALA A 18 36.59 12.64 38.27
N VAL A 19 36.78 13.30 37.12
CA VAL A 19 36.34 14.67 36.90
C VAL A 19 35.05 14.65 36.11
N LEU A 20 33.94 14.98 36.76
CA LEU A 20 32.61 15.03 36.15
C LEU A 20 32.32 16.42 35.56
N LEU A 21 31.61 16.45 34.44
CA LEU A 21 31.31 17.67 33.67
C LEU A 21 32.57 18.51 33.32
N GLY A 22 33.75 17.88 33.31
CA GLY A 22 35.03 18.57 33.11
C GLY A 22 35.46 19.51 34.26
N LYS A 23 34.74 19.54 35.38
CA LYS A 23 34.94 20.52 36.47
C LYS A 23 34.95 19.91 37.87
N TYR A 24 34.04 18.99 38.17
CA TYR A 24 33.81 18.48 39.53
C TYR A 24 34.67 17.26 39.82
N LYS A 25 35.55 17.33 40.81
CA LYS A 25 36.31 16.17 41.28
C LYS A 25 35.44 15.35 42.21
N VAL A 26 35.18 14.10 41.85
CA VAL A 26 34.22 13.24 42.52
C VAL A 26 34.87 11.92 42.93
N ASP A 27 34.61 11.52 44.17
CA ASP A 27 35.02 10.22 44.70
C ASP A 27 33.93 9.16 44.47
N TYR A 28 34.33 8.03 43.88
CA TYR A 28 33.51 6.82 43.73
C TYR A 28 33.88 5.82 44.82
N PHE A 29 32.88 5.10 45.34
CA PHE A 29 33.00 4.12 46.40
C PHE A 29 32.35 2.80 45.97
N GLN A 30 33.03 1.68 46.22
CA GLN A 30 32.53 0.35 45.90
C GLN A 30 32.18 -0.41 47.17
N CYS A 31 30.98 -1.01 47.19
CA CYS A 31 30.50 -1.81 48.30
C CYS A 31 31.26 -3.14 48.41
N SER A 32 31.80 -3.41 49.60
CA SER A 32 32.54 -4.66 49.88
C SER A 32 31.68 -5.93 49.83
N ASN A 33 30.37 -5.81 49.98
CA ASN A 33 29.46 -6.96 49.94
C ASN A 33 28.85 -7.18 48.55
N CYS A 34 28.10 -6.19 48.03
CA CYS A 34 27.35 -6.36 46.79
C CYS A 34 28.10 -5.86 45.54
N GLY A 35 29.21 -5.12 45.69
CA GLY A 35 29.96 -4.59 44.55
C GLY A 35 29.34 -3.36 43.87
N PHE A 36 28.21 -2.85 44.39
CA PHE A 36 27.59 -1.60 43.95
C PHE A 36 28.59 -0.45 44.03
N VAL A 37 28.72 0.33 42.96
CA VAL A 37 29.56 1.52 42.91
C VAL A 37 28.66 2.74 42.99
N GLN A 38 29.00 3.66 43.88
CA GLN A 38 28.25 4.90 44.11
C GLN A 38 29.20 6.08 44.29
N THR A 39 28.76 7.28 43.94
CA THR A 39 29.52 8.49 44.26
C THR A 39 29.34 8.91 45.72
N GLU A 40 30.12 9.90 46.17
CA GLU A 40 29.73 10.77 47.28
C GLU A 40 28.40 11.50 46.99
N GLU A 41 27.89 12.27 47.96
CA GLU A 41 26.65 13.01 47.78
C GLU A 41 26.73 13.94 46.56
N PRO A 42 25.86 13.76 45.55
CA PRO A 42 26.14 14.24 44.20
C PRO A 42 25.67 15.69 44.00
N TYR A 43 26.41 16.63 44.58
CA TYR A 43 26.10 18.06 44.61
C TYR A 43 26.10 18.78 43.25
N TRP A 44 26.53 18.11 42.17
CA TRP A 44 26.59 18.65 40.80
C TRP A 44 25.40 18.22 39.92
N LEU A 45 24.50 17.36 40.39
CA LEU A 45 23.43 16.79 39.55
C LEU A 45 22.49 17.85 38.98
N GLU A 46 22.24 18.95 39.71
CA GLU A 46 21.41 20.04 39.20
C GLU A 46 21.98 20.59 37.87
N GLU A 47 23.31 20.75 37.78
CA GLU A 47 23.98 21.16 36.54
C GLU A 47 23.95 20.03 35.49
N ALA A 48 24.15 18.78 35.90
CA ALA A 48 24.08 17.63 35.00
C ALA A 48 22.69 17.50 34.33
N TYR A 49 21.61 17.84 35.04
CA TYR A 49 20.24 17.86 34.54
C TYR A 49 19.80 19.18 33.90
N SER A 50 20.71 20.15 33.71
CA SER A 50 20.42 21.37 32.95
C SER A 50 19.94 21.08 31.51
N ASN A 51 20.33 19.93 30.97
CA ASN A 51 19.76 19.35 29.75
C ASN A 51 19.31 17.93 30.07
N ALA A 52 18.00 17.65 29.90
CA ALA A 52 17.40 16.38 30.31
C ALA A 52 18.02 15.17 29.58
N ILE A 53 18.28 15.30 28.27
CA ILE A 53 19.02 14.32 27.45
C ILE A 53 20.39 14.91 27.06
N ALA A 54 21.45 14.12 27.21
CA ALA A 54 22.80 14.54 26.87
C ALA A 54 23.06 14.47 25.35
N LYS A 55 23.90 15.38 24.82
CA LYS A 55 24.32 15.34 23.40
C LYS A 55 25.07 14.07 23.01
N THR A 56 25.63 13.39 23.99
CA THR A 56 26.39 12.15 23.88
C THR A 56 25.49 10.91 23.90
N ASP A 57 24.19 11.04 24.17
CA ASP A 57 23.18 9.97 24.06
C ASP A 57 22.79 9.74 22.58
N VAL A 58 23.80 9.44 21.76
CA VAL A 58 23.70 9.33 20.30
C VAL A 58 22.96 8.07 19.84
N ASP A 59 22.77 7.08 20.72
CA ASP A 59 22.05 5.84 20.45
C ASP A 59 20.57 5.91 20.82
N LEU A 60 20.06 7.05 21.30
CA LEU A 60 18.69 7.21 21.81
C LEU A 60 17.62 6.57 20.89
N VAL A 61 17.59 6.90 19.60
CA VAL A 61 16.58 6.38 18.66
C VAL A 61 16.75 4.88 18.41
N PHE A 62 17.99 4.44 18.15
CA PHE A 62 18.30 3.03 17.92
C PHE A 62 17.94 2.15 19.13
N ARG A 63 18.24 2.65 20.33
CA ARG A 63 17.92 2.00 21.60
C ARG A 63 16.41 1.90 21.81
N ASN A 64 15.66 2.98 21.59
CA ASN A 64 14.19 2.97 21.68
C ASN A 64 13.56 1.95 20.72
N ASN A 65 14.03 1.89 19.47
CA ASN A 65 13.56 0.90 18.49
C ASN A 65 13.91 -0.55 18.90
N THR A 66 15.09 -0.76 19.46
CA THR A 66 15.51 -2.09 19.93
C THR A 66 14.71 -2.51 21.16
N PHE A 67 14.54 -1.62 22.13
CA PHE A 67 13.82 -1.90 23.36
C PHE A 67 12.31 -2.03 23.13
N SER A 68 11.69 -1.29 22.19
CA SER A 68 10.25 -1.43 21.92
C SER A 68 9.92 -2.82 21.38
N ARG A 69 10.70 -3.32 20.42
CA ARG A 69 10.54 -4.67 19.86
C ARG A 69 10.76 -5.76 20.91
N ARG A 70 11.82 -5.64 21.73
CA ARG A 70 12.10 -6.61 22.80
C ARG A 70 11.06 -6.56 23.91
N SER A 71 10.62 -5.37 24.30
CA SER A 71 9.58 -5.20 25.33
C SER A 71 8.26 -5.75 24.85
N ALA A 72 7.85 -5.48 23.60
CA ALA A 72 6.67 -6.09 22.99
C ALA A 72 6.74 -7.62 23.05
N HIS A 73 7.90 -8.20 22.69
CA HIS A 73 8.12 -9.64 22.75
C HIS A 73 8.00 -10.23 24.17
N ILE A 74 8.59 -9.56 25.16
CA ILE A 74 8.55 -9.94 26.57
C ILE A 74 7.12 -9.82 27.13
N LEU A 75 6.46 -8.71 26.86
CA LEU A 75 5.11 -8.43 27.36
C LEU A 75 4.08 -9.39 26.77
N PHE A 76 4.18 -9.67 25.47
CA PHE A 76 3.28 -10.59 24.77
C PHE A 76 3.32 -11.99 25.38
N HIS A 77 4.51 -12.48 25.75
CA HIS A 77 4.70 -13.86 26.22
C HIS A 77 4.61 -14.04 27.73
N LEU A 78 4.99 -13.03 28.52
CA LEU A 78 5.15 -13.18 29.98
C LEU A 78 4.11 -12.40 30.79
N PHE A 79 3.41 -11.43 30.19
CA PHE A 79 2.51 -10.50 30.88
C PHE A 79 1.14 -10.43 30.23
N ASN A 80 0.17 -9.84 30.95
CA ASN A 80 -1.11 -9.52 30.36
C ASN A 80 -0.93 -8.36 29.37
N HIS A 81 -0.66 -8.68 28.11
CA HIS A 81 -0.40 -7.69 27.06
C HIS A 81 -1.60 -6.81 26.69
N GLN A 82 -2.79 -7.03 27.26
CA GLN A 82 -3.96 -6.17 27.12
C GLN A 82 -4.11 -5.15 28.27
N ALA A 83 -3.27 -5.22 29.31
CA ALA A 83 -3.31 -4.30 30.44
C ALA A 83 -2.63 -2.96 30.13
N LYS A 84 -2.71 -2.03 31.10
CA LYS A 84 -2.00 -0.75 31.08
C LYS A 84 -0.54 -0.93 31.49
N PHE A 85 0.34 -0.17 30.87
CA PHE A 85 1.77 -0.11 31.18
C PHE A 85 2.23 1.34 31.42
N LEU A 86 3.30 1.51 32.18
CA LEU A 86 3.87 2.82 32.49
C LEU A 86 5.36 2.85 32.18
N ASP A 87 5.83 3.88 31.49
CA ASP A 87 7.25 4.13 31.28
C ASP A 87 7.75 5.20 32.25
N TYR A 88 8.51 4.76 33.26
CA TYR A 88 9.09 5.58 34.33
C TYR A 88 10.45 6.12 33.90
N GLY A 89 10.56 7.45 33.77
CA GLY A 89 11.70 8.12 33.15
C GLY A 89 11.67 8.00 31.62
N GLY A 90 10.48 8.16 31.02
CA GLY A 90 10.24 7.92 29.60
C GLY A 90 10.84 8.92 28.61
N GLY A 91 11.73 9.82 29.06
CA GLY A 91 12.40 10.80 28.20
C GLY A 91 11.40 11.68 27.46
N TYR A 92 11.63 11.93 26.16
CA TYR A 92 10.69 12.69 25.32
C TYR A 92 9.42 11.91 24.90
N GLY A 93 9.23 10.67 25.36
CA GLY A 93 8.04 9.86 25.08
C GLY A 93 8.11 9.01 23.81
N LEU A 94 9.30 8.88 23.19
CA LEU A 94 9.50 8.09 21.97
C LEU A 94 9.19 6.61 22.19
N PHE A 95 9.67 6.01 23.29
CA PHE A 95 9.37 4.61 23.63
C PHE A 95 7.87 4.36 23.74
N VAL A 96 7.16 5.22 24.50
CA VAL A 96 5.72 5.14 24.71
C VAL A 96 4.98 5.19 23.38
N ARG A 97 5.30 6.14 22.49
CA ARG A 97 4.71 6.20 21.15
C ARG A 97 4.91 4.90 20.38
N MET A 98 6.15 4.39 20.32
CA MET A 98 6.44 3.13 19.62
C MET A 98 5.65 1.94 20.19
N MET A 99 5.49 1.87 21.51
CA MET A 99 4.73 0.79 22.15
C MET A 99 3.24 0.88 21.85
N ARG A 100 2.66 2.09 21.81
CA ARG A 100 1.24 2.32 21.45
C ARG A 100 0.98 2.02 19.97
N ASP A 101 1.94 2.33 19.10
CA ASP A 101 1.87 1.99 17.68
C ASP A 101 1.90 0.46 17.47
N LEU A 102 2.62 -0.26 18.34
CA LEU A 102 2.61 -1.73 18.43
C LEU A 102 1.38 -2.31 19.17
N GLY A 103 0.45 -1.44 19.59
CA GLY A 103 -0.82 -1.80 20.22
C GLY A 103 -0.84 -1.80 21.75
N PHE A 104 0.29 -1.63 22.43
CA PHE A 104 0.38 -1.73 23.89
C PHE A 104 -0.01 -0.41 24.57
N ASP A 105 -0.90 -0.46 25.56
CA ASP A 105 -1.46 0.72 26.23
C ASP A 105 -0.49 1.33 27.25
N PHE A 106 0.56 1.97 26.75
CA PHE A 106 1.61 2.62 27.53
C PHE A 106 1.27 4.07 27.88
N TYR A 107 1.66 4.46 29.09
CA TYR A 107 1.59 5.82 29.62
C TYR A 107 2.99 6.34 29.92
N TRP A 108 3.16 7.66 29.79
CA TRP A 108 4.44 8.35 29.94
C TRP A 108 4.57 9.03 31.30
N MET A 109 5.73 8.90 31.94
CA MET A 109 6.09 9.71 33.11
C MET A 109 7.58 10.02 33.13
N ASP A 110 7.94 11.30 33.18
CA ASP A 110 9.32 11.75 33.40
C ASP A 110 9.33 13.04 34.23
N LYS A 111 10.34 13.20 35.09
CA LYS A 111 10.48 14.38 35.98
C LYS A 111 11.22 15.55 35.31
N PHE A 112 12.04 15.27 34.31
CA PHE A 112 13.00 16.21 33.73
C PHE A 112 12.76 16.50 32.24
N CYS A 113 12.12 15.58 31.51
CA CYS A 113 11.80 15.76 30.09
C CYS A 113 10.38 16.28 29.88
N THR A 114 10.17 16.99 28.77
CA THR A 114 8.82 17.24 28.25
C THR A 114 8.36 16.06 27.41
N ASN A 115 7.07 15.75 27.42
CA ASN A 115 6.52 14.74 26.51
C ASN A 115 6.34 15.34 25.10
N LEU A 116 7.13 14.88 24.13
CA LEU A 116 7.06 15.36 22.74
C LEU A 116 6.32 14.38 21.83
N PHE A 117 6.56 13.07 21.99
CA PHE A 117 6.08 12.05 21.05
C PHE A 117 4.78 11.36 21.48
N ALA A 118 4.42 11.42 22.76
CA ALA A 118 3.26 10.74 23.32
C ALA A 118 2.33 11.68 24.10
N GLN A 119 2.15 12.92 23.64
CA GLN A 119 1.29 13.92 24.29
C GLN A 119 -0.15 13.43 24.46
N GLY A 120 -0.74 13.67 25.63
CA GLY A 120 -2.09 13.18 25.97
C GLY A 120 -2.11 11.78 26.58
N PHE A 121 -0.94 11.19 26.83
CA PHE A 121 -0.74 9.90 27.49
C PHE A 121 0.18 10.03 28.70
N GLU A 122 0.25 11.21 29.31
CA GLU A 122 0.90 11.43 30.59
C GLU A 122 0.17 10.65 31.70
N TRP A 123 0.94 10.14 32.65
CA TRP A 123 0.37 9.64 33.89
C TRP A 123 -0.28 10.79 34.69
N ASP A 124 -1.57 10.65 35.00
CA ASP A 124 -2.30 11.57 35.87
C ASP A 124 -2.38 11.01 37.30
N LYS A 125 -2.15 11.87 38.28
CA LYS A 125 -2.23 11.55 39.71
C LYS A 125 -3.66 11.25 40.16
N ALA A 126 -4.67 11.60 39.35
CA ALA A 126 -6.07 11.26 39.57
C ALA A 126 -6.44 9.82 39.14
N ASP A 127 -5.62 9.17 38.31
CA ASP A 127 -5.84 7.78 37.90
C ASP A 127 -5.40 6.83 39.01
N SER A 128 -6.35 6.11 39.60
CA SER A 128 -6.13 5.12 40.67
C SER A 128 -5.69 3.74 40.15
N ASP A 129 -5.33 3.62 38.88
CA ASP A 129 -5.15 2.34 38.22
C ASP A 129 -3.76 1.72 38.47
N THR A 130 -3.77 0.42 38.77
CA THR A 130 -2.56 -0.40 38.88
C THR A 130 -2.06 -0.83 37.50
N TYR A 131 -0.75 -0.73 37.26
CA TYR A 131 -0.12 -1.11 35.98
C TYR A 131 0.37 -2.57 36.00
N GLU A 132 0.20 -3.30 34.90
CA GLU A 132 0.69 -4.69 34.80
C GLU A 132 2.22 -4.74 34.89
N LEU A 133 2.90 -3.78 34.28
CA LEU A 133 4.36 -3.65 34.33
C LEU A 133 4.79 -2.19 34.14
N VAL A 134 5.87 -1.81 34.84
CA VAL A 134 6.56 -0.52 34.66
C VAL A 134 7.88 -0.74 33.91
N THR A 135 8.11 0.03 32.84
CA THR A 135 9.43 0.12 32.21
C THR A 135 10.26 1.24 32.83
N ALA A 136 11.58 1.06 32.93
CA ALA A 136 12.50 2.08 33.42
C ALA A 136 13.86 1.96 32.73
N PHE A 137 13.98 2.54 31.53
CA PHE A 137 15.19 2.41 30.72
C PHE A 137 16.15 3.59 30.92
N LYS A 138 17.43 3.28 31.22
CA LYS A 138 18.47 4.30 31.45
C LYS A 138 18.18 5.27 32.61
N VAL A 139 17.54 4.77 33.67
CA VAL A 139 17.18 5.59 34.85
C VAL A 139 17.86 5.09 36.13
N PHE A 140 18.16 3.79 36.20
CA PHE A 140 18.68 3.19 37.43
C PHE A 140 20.04 3.77 37.84
N GLU A 141 20.89 4.07 36.87
CA GLU A 141 22.21 4.65 37.06
C GLU A 141 22.19 6.10 37.57
N HIS A 142 21.02 6.74 37.51
CA HIS A 142 20.78 8.11 37.95
C HIS A 142 20.25 8.20 39.39
N PHE A 143 19.86 7.08 39.99
CA PHE A 143 19.24 7.11 41.32
C PHE A 143 20.25 7.49 42.40
N VAL A 144 20.03 8.66 43.01
CA VAL A 144 20.77 9.08 44.20
C VAL A 144 20.49 8.16 45.37
N ASN A 145 19.23 7.73 45.54
CA ASN A 145 18.77 6.78 46.54
C ASN A 145 18.02 5.61 45.86
N PRO A 146 18.75 4.58 45.36
CA PRO A 146 18.15 3.49 44.58
C PRO A 146 16.97 2.79 45.25
N LEU A 147 17.03 2.56 46.56
CA LEU A 147 15.95 1.86 47.28
C LEU A 147 14.66 2.69 47.37
N GLU A 148 14.79 4.01 47.52
CA GLU A 148 13.64 4.91 47.61
C GLU A 148 12.95 5.04 46.24
N GLU A 149 13.74 5.16 45.17
CA GLU A 149 13.17 5.25 43.82
C GLU A 149 12.54 3.94 43.36
N ILE A 150 13.14 2.80 43.72
CA ILE A 150 12.51 1.50 43.47
C ILE A 150 11.22 1.36 44.29
N GLU A 151 11.18 1.83 45.54
CA GLU A 151 9.93 1.91 46.33
C GLU A 151 8.88 2.82 45.67
N ASN A 152 9.29 3.89 44.99
CA ASN A 152 8.39 4.74 44.21
C ASN A 152 7.84 4.01 42.98
N ILE A 153 8.68 3.28 42.25
CA ILE A 153 8.26 2.47 41.09
C ILE A 153 7.29 1.35 41.53
N LEU A 154 7.58 0.69 42.65
CA LEU A 154 6.77 -0.41 43.19
C LEU A 154 5.36 0.00 43.63
N LYS A 155 5.07 1.31 43.76
CA LYS A 155 3.70 1.81 43.99
C LYS A 155 2.80 1.61 42.76
N PHE A 156 3.38 1.54 41.57
CA PHE A 156 2.65 1.38 40.30
C PHE A 156 2.51 -0.08 39.89
N SER A 157 3.59 -0.86 40.02
CA SER A 157 3.59 -2.29 39.69
C SER A 157 4.70 -3.04 40.44
N LYS A 158 4.45 -4.32 40.74
CA LYS A 158 5.48 -5.25 41.23
C LYS A 158 6.34 -5.85 40.11
N ASN A 159 6.03 -5.52 38.86
CA ASN A 159 6.76 -5.97 37.69
C ASN A 159 7.49 -4.78 37.08
N ILE A 160 8.82 -4.85 37.01
CA ILE A 160 9.70 -3.78 36.55
C ILE A 160 10.64 -4.35 35.47
N LEU A 161 10.46 -3.90 34.23
CA LEU A 161 11.41 -4.16 33.13
C LEU A 161 12.31 -2.95 32.97
N PHE A 162 13.60 -3.07 33.27
CA PHE A 162 14.50 -1.92 33.33
C PHE A 162 15.80 -2.21 32.61
N SER A 163 16.50 -1.14 32.24
CA SER A 163 17.82 -1.24 31.63
C SER A 163 18.86 -0.49 32.44
N THR A 164 19.98 -1.17 32.64
CA THR A 164 21.21 -0.61 33.20
C THR A 164 22.34 -1.58 32.89
N GLU A 165 23.52 -1.08 32.51
CA GLU A 165 24.68 -1.96 32.29
C GLU A 165 25.24 -2.45 33.63
N LEU A 166 25.48 -3.75 33.70
CA LEU A 166 26.13 -4.35 34.86
C LEU A 166 27.62 -4.02 34.85
N LEU A 167 28.17 -3.72 36.03
CA LEU A 167 29.60 -3.54 36.22
C LEU A 167 30.35 -4.80 35.73
N PRO A 168 31.24 -4.67 34.74
CA PRO A 168 31.98 -5.81 34.19
C PRO A 168 32.89 -6.48 35.23
N GLU A 169 33.21 -7.76 35.03
CA GLU A 169 34.06 -8.53 35.94
C GLU A 169 35.47 -7.97 36.08
N ASN A 170 36.01 -7.32 35.04
CA ASN A 170 37.30 -6.63 35.10
C ASN A 170 37.27 -5.34 35.94
N ASN A 171 36.11 -4.99 36.51
CA ASN A 171 35.90 -3.90 37.48
C ASN A 171 36.53 -2.55 37.04
N PRO A 172 36.15 -2.05 35.84
CA PRO A 172 36.82 -0.91 35.23
C PRO A 172 36.60 0.38 36.02
N GLN A 173 37.59 1.27 35.99
CA GLN A 173 37.53 2.61 36.58
C GLN A 173 36.71 3.57 35.67
N PRO A 174 36.25 4.73 36.17
CA PRO A 174 35.39 5.65 35.41
C PRO A 174 35.93 6.16 34.07
N ASN A 175 37.25 6.17 33.88
CA ASN A 175 37.91 6.55 32.62
C ASN A 175 38.15 5.36 31.69
N GLU A 176 37.93 4.13 32.14
CA GLU A 176 38.20 2.88 31.40
C GLU A 176 36.94 2.29 30.78
N TRP A 177 35.76 2.68 31.28
CA TRP A 177 34.48 2.21 30.77
C TRP A 177 33.53 3.36 30.49
N TRP A 178 33.13 3.47 29.22
CA TRP A 178 32.31 4.56 28.69
C TRP A 178 30.99 4.75 29.45
N TYR A 179 30.46 3.69 30.08
CA TYR A 179 29.19 3.73 30.79
C TYR A 179 29.21 4.60 32.06
N TYR A 180 30.38 4.93 32.61
CA TYR A 180 30.45 5.93 33.69
C TYR A 180 30.14 7.35 33.21
N ALA A 181 30.21 7.60 31.90
CA ALA A 181 29.85 8.86 31.24
C ALA A 181 30.30 10.13 31.99
N PRO A 182 31.60 10.28 32.31
CA PRO A 182 32.07 11.36 33.20
C PRO A 182 31.79 12.77 32.65
N TYR A 183 31.71 12.92 31.33
CA TYR A 183 31.36 14.19 30.68
C TYR A 183 29.90 14.62 30.88
N GLU A 184 29.01 13.68 31.21
CA GLU A 184 27.59 13.95 31.50
C GLU A 184 27.32 14.06 33.00
N GLY A 185 28.07 13.31 33.81
CA GLY A 185 28.00 13.37 35.27
C GLY A 185 26.69 12.85 35.88
N LYS A 186 25.81 12.21 35.10
CA LYS A 186 24.52 11.66 35.55
C LYS A 186 24.63 10.23 36.10
N ASN A 187 25.61 9.44 35.64
CA ASN A 187 25.76 8.04 36.01
C ASN A 187 26.54 7.92 37.33
N ILE A 188 25.78 7.91 38.42
CA ILE A 188 26.28 7.97 39.80
C ILE A 188 26.11 6.65 40.56
N SER A 189 25.33 5.72 40.03
CA SER A 189 24.97 4.44 40.64
C SER A 189 25.20 3.29 39.66
N ILE A 190 26.22 2.45 39.88
CA ILE A 190 26.54 1.33 38.98
C ILE A 190 26.29 0.00 39.69
N TYR A 191 25.50 -0.85 39.04
CA TYR A 191 24.98 -2.07 39.63
C TYR A 191 25.78 -3.29 39.22
N THR A 192 25.93 -4.22 40.14
CA THR A 192 26.32 -5.61 39.83
C THR A 192 25.07 -6.48 39.83
N PHE A 193 25.14 -7.67 39.23
CA PHE A 193 24.07 -8.65 39.34
C PHE A 193 23.72 -8.97 40.80
N LYS A 194 24.75 -9.10 41.66
CA LYS A 194 24.58 -9.31 43.10
C LYS A 194 23.82 -8.17 43.79
N THR A 195 24.04 -6.93 43.35
CA THR A 195 23.31 -5.77 43.88
C THR A 195 21.83 -5.85 43.52
N LEU A 196 21.51 -6.11 42.25
CA LEU A 196 20.13 -6.26 41.81
C LEU A 196 19.44 -7.44 42.51
N SER A 197 20.14 -8.55 42.74
CA SER A 197 19.62 -9.72 43.45
C SER A 197 19.23 -9.37 44.88
N ILE A 198 20.09 -8.67 45.63
CA ILE A 198 19.80 -8.23 47.01
C ILE A 198 18.61 -7.28 47.05
N ILE A 199 18.47 -6.42 46.03
CA ILE A 199 17.32 -5.52 45.92
C ILE A 199 16.03 -6.32 45.69
N ALA A 200 16.04 -7.27 44.76
CA ALA A 200 14.88 -8.13 44.51
C ALA A 200 14.48 -8.94 45.75
N ASP A 201 15.47 -9.53 46.45
CA ASP A 201 15.27 -10.29 47.69
C ASP A 201 14.65 -9.42 48.80
N LYS A 202 15.08 -8.16 48.93
CA LYS A 202 14.54 -7.20 49.92
C LYS A 202 13.02 -7.01 49.77
N TYR A 203 12.52 -7.00 48.54
CA TYR A 203 11.09 -6.81 48.24
C TYR A 203 10.34 -8.12 47.98
N GLY A 204 11.00 -9.28 48.14
CA GLY A 204 10.40 -10.60 47.92
C GLY A 204 10.05 -10.88 46.46
N LEU A 205 10.82 -10.33 45.52
CA LEU A 205 10.61 -10.45 44.07
C LEU A 205 11.73 -11.29 43.42
N ASN A 206 11.48 -11.78 42.21
CA ASN A 206 12.43 -12.57 41.44
C ASN A 206 13.20 -11.67 40.46
N LEU A 207 14.50 -11.90 40.28
CA LEU A 207 15.35 -11.20 39.30
C LEU A 207 15.66 -12.11 38.10
N TYR A 208 15.47 -11.57 36.90
CA TYR A 208 15.91 -12.15 35.64
C TYR A 208 16.75 -11.13 34.86
N SER A 209 17.77 -11.59 34.16
CA SER A 209 18.71 -10.74 33.40
C SER A 209 19.12 -11.42 32.11
N ASN A 210 19.38 -10.62 31.06
CA ASN A 210 20.04 -11.12 29.86
C ASN A 210 21.58 -11.22 30.01
N GLY A 211 22.12 -10.85 31.17
CA GLY A 211 23.55 -10.86 31.47
C GLY A 211 24.30 -9.60 31.00
N SER A 212 23.60 -8.59 30.47
CA SER A 212 24.18 -7.31 30.09
C SER A 212 23.29 -6.17 30.60
N SER A 213 22.42 -5.65 29.75
CA SER A 213 21.78 -4.35 29.95
C SER A 213 20.28 -4.39 30.22
N LEU A 214 19.60 -5.53 30.05
CA LEU A 214 18.15 -5.64 30.24
C LEU A 214 17.81 -6.62 31.36
N HIS A 215 16.96 -6.18 32.28
CA HIS A 215 16.66 -6.87 33.52
C HIS A 215 15.17 -6.80 33.85
N LEU A 216 14.65 -7.83 34.51
CA LEU A 216 13.27 -7.92 34.96
C LEU A 216 13.24 -8.29 36.44
N ILE A 217 12.63 -7.42 37.25
CA ILE A 217 12.21 -7.73 38.62
C ILE A 217 10.71 -7.98 38.60
N THR A 218 10.26 -9.13 39.08
CA THR A 218 8.84 -9.52 38.98
C THR A 218 8.42 -10.45 40.10
N GLU A 219 7.14 -10.38 40.49
CA GLU A 219 6.55 -11.35 41.41
C GLU A 219 6.32 -12.73 40.74
N LYS A 220 6.34 -12.78 39.40
CA LYS A 220 6.19 -14.02 38.64
C LYS A 220 7.42 -14.91 38.77
N LYS A 221 7.20 -16.20 38.99
CA LYS A 221 8.24 -17.23 38.87
C LYS A 221 8.30 -17.72 37.43
N LEU A 222 9.35 -17.31 36.72
CA LEU A 222 9.65 -17.69 35.35
C LEU A 222 10.70 -18.81 35.30
N ALA A 223 10.70 -19.57 34.20
CA ALA A 223 11.74 -20.56 33.95
C ALA A 223 13.12 -19.86 33.80
N PRO A 224 14.23 -20.45 34.28
CA PRO A 224 15.53 -19.76 34.43
C PRO A 224 16.03 -19.02 33.19
N ASP A 225 15.86 -19.60 32.00
CA ASP A 225 16.38 -19.04 30.75
C ASP A 225 15.33 -18.34 29.89
N ILE A 226 14.06 -18.32 30.29
CA ILE A 226 12.99 -17.84 29.39
C ILE A 226 13.15 -16.35 29.08
N PHE A 227 13.49 -15.55 30.09
CA PHE A 227 13.71 -14.12 29.92
C PHE A 227 14.90 -13.84 28.99
N LYS A 228 16.03 -14.54 29.21
CA LYS A 228 17.23 -14.41 28.39
C LYS A 228 16.95 -14.81 26.93
N ARG A 229 16.28 -15.95 26.71
CA ARG A 229 15.88 -16.39 25.36
C ARG A 229 14.99 -15.37 24.66
N LEU A 230 13.99 -14.81 25.34
CA LEU A 230 13.10 -13.80 24.76
C LEU A 230 13.84 -12.49 24.43
N CYS A 231 14.90 -12.15 25.17
CA CYS A 231 15.76 -11.01 24.87
C CYS A 231 16.68 -11.23 23.65
N GLU A 232 17.11 -12.48 23.44
CA GLU A 232 18.09 -12.88 22.42
C GLU A 232 17.46 -13.35 21.10
N SER A 233 16.20 -13.83 21.14
CA SER A 233 15.49 -14.28 19.95
C SER A 233 15.01 -13.11 19.09
N GLN A 234 14.83 -13.37 17.80
CA GLN A 234 14.16 -12.43 16.92
C GLN A 234 12.70 -12.26 17.37
N PRO A 235 12.17 -11.04 17.45
CA PRO A 235 10.75 -10.82 17.75
C PRO A 235 9.89 -11.49 16.68
N GLU A 236 9.02 -12.41 17.08
CA GLU A 236 8.00 -12.97 16.19
C GLU A 236 6.96 -11.89 15.81
N ALA A 237 6.25 -12.06 14.69
CA ALA A 237 5.18 -11.15 14.31
C ALA A 237 3.99 -11.29 15.28
N PHE A 238 3.76 -10.27 16.11
CA PHE A 238 2.65 -10.27 17.07
C PHE A 238 1.33 -9.87 16.40
N THR A 239 0.24 -10.57 16.71
CA THR A 239 -1.14 -10.24 16.29
C THR A 239 -1.76 -9.27 17.29
N LYS A 240 -1.36 -8.00 17.24
CA LYS A 240 -1.96 -6.93 18.06
C LYS A 240 -2.25 -5.71 17.20
N GLU A 241 -3.48 -5.22 17.24
CA GLU A 241 -3.89 -4.02 16.52
C GLU A 241 -3.24 -2.78 17.13
N SER A 242 -2.85 -1.85 16.26
CA SER A 242 -2.25 -0.59 16.66
C SER A 242 -3.26 0.30 17.41
N LEU A 243 -2.82 1.01 18.44
CA LEU A 243 -3.65 2.01 19.12
C LEU A 243 -3.70 3.35 18.36
N LEU A 244 -3.05 3.46 17.18
CA LEU A 244 -2.99 4.70 16.39
C LEU A 244 -4.36 5.33 16.13
N GLN A 245 -5.36 4.53 15.74
CA GLN A 245 -6.71 5.05 15.45
C GLN A 245 -7.41 5.56 16.72
N SER A 246 -7.32 4.82 17.83
CA SER A 246 -7.87 5.26 19.12
C SER A 246 -7.13 6.48 19.68
N ASP A 247 -5.82 6.55 19.48
CA ASP A 247 -4.97 7.65 19.93
C ASP A 247 -5.25 8.92 19.15
N TYR A 248 -5.46 8.81 17.83
CA TYR A 248 -5.87 9.91 16.97
C TYR A 248 -7.21 10.47 17.44
N SER A 249 -8.21 9.60 17.67
CA SER A 249 -9.51 10.01 18.19
C SER A 249 -9.38 10.71 19.55
N LYS A 250 -8.56 10.19 20.47
CA LYS A 250 -8.30 10.83 21.77
C LYS A 250 -7.60 12.18 21.63
N ALA A 251 -6.63 12.30 20.71
CA ALA A 251 -5.91 13.55 20.43
C ALA A 251 -6.86 14.61 19.84
N VAL A 252 -7.69 14.22 18.87
CA VAL A 252 -8.74 15.04 18.27
C VAL A 252 -9.74 15.51 19.33
N ILE A 253 -10.23 14.62 20.20
CA ILE A 253 -11.09 14.97 21.33
C ILE A 253 -10.39 15.94 22.29
N SER A 254 -9.09 15.77 22.57
CA SER A 254 -8.34 16.70 23.45
C SER A 254 -8.14 18.08 22.81
N LEU A 255 -8.01 18.15 21.48
CA LEU A 255 -7.88 19.40 20.73
C LEU A 255 -9.22 20.14 20.64
N ILE A 256 -10.31 19.39 20.47
CA ILE A 256 -11.68 19.90 20.54
C ILE A 256 -11.97 20.45 21.95
N ASN A 257 -11.48 19.77 23.00
CA ASN A 257 -11.71 20.16 24.40
C ASN A 257 -10.79 21.29 24.92
N ARG A 258 -9.78 21.76 24.15
CA ARG A 258 -8.95 22.94 24.52
C ARG A 258 -9.68 24.27 24.32
N HIS A 259 -10.80 24.26 23.60
CA HIS A 259 -11.71 25.39 23.51
C HIS A 259 -13.08 24.95 24.08
N HIS A 260 -13.50 25.62 25.15
CA HIS A 260 -14.79 25.48 25.86
C HIS A 260 -14.83 24.57 27.09
N SER A 261 -14.39 25.16 28.21
CA SER A 261 -15.17 25.13 29.44
C SER A 261 -16.50 25.87 29.23
N ASN A 262 -17.61 25.14 29.08
CA ASN A 262 -18.89 25.38 29.75
C ASN A 262 -20.00 24.55 29.10
N SER A 263 -20.66 23.77 29.95
CA SER A 263 -21.97 23.16 29.78
C SER A 263 -23.00 24.09 29.13
N VAL A 264 -23.71 23.64 28.08
CA VAL A 264 -25.15 23.92 27.87
C VAL A 264 -25.80 22.83 27.02
N ILE A 265 -26.86 22.27 27.59
CA ILE A 265 -28.10 21.67 27.07
C ILE A 265 -28.33 21.77 25.55
N PHE A 266 -28.79 20.67 24.94
CA PHE A 266 -29.39 20.64 23.59
C PHE A 266 -30.81 21.22 23.61
N PRO A 267 -31.12 22.18 22.73
CA PRO A 267 -32.43 22.25 22.10
C PRO A 267 -32.33 22.11 20.58
N GLU A 268 -33.37 21.48 20.05
CA GLU A 268 -33.67 21.27 18.63
C GLU A 268 -33.77 22.57 17.81
N GLU A 269 -33.59 22.35 16.52
CA GLU A 269 -34.05 23.13 15.35
C GLU A 269 -33.61 24.59 15.20
N VAL A 270 -32.78 24.80 14.16
CA VAL A 270 -32.92 25.95 13.26
C VAL A 270 -32.77 25.45 11.81
N THR A 271 -33.74 25.80 10.99
CA THR A 271 -33.89 25.48 9.57
C THR A 271 -33.09 26.41 8.64
N ASN A 272 -32.87 25.91 7.41
CA ASN A 272 -32.55 26.57 6.14
C ASN A 272 -31.07 26.93 5.89
N HIS A 273 -30.43 26.49 4.80
CA HIS A 273 -30.93 26.25 3.44
C HIS A 273 -30.57 24.86 2.89
N SER A 274 -31.52 24.22 2.19
CA SER A 274 -31.37 22.92 1.55
C SER A 274 -30.45 23.00 0.32
N ARG A 275 -29.19 22.60 0.47
CA ARG A 275 -28.44 22.08 -0.69
C ARG A 275 -29.00 20.69 -1.01
N GLN A 276 -29.41 20.49 -2.26
CA GLN A 276 -29.98 19.24 -2.74
C GLN A 276 -28.91 18.15 -2.60
N LYS A 277 -29.20 17.05 -1.90
CA LYS A 277 -28.29 15.89 -1.76
C LYS A 277 -28.45 15.00 -3.00
N PRO A 278 -27.38 14.42 -3.59
CA PRO A 278 -27.54 13.50 -4.69
C PRO A 278 -28.33 12.29 -4.20
N THR A 279 -29.29 11.87 -5.01
CA THR A 279 -30.19 10.78 -4.73
C THR A 279 -29.89 9.63 -5.68
N VAL A 280 -29.26 8.58 -5.14
CA VAL A 280 -28.98 7.34 -5.86
C VAL A 280 -30.02 6.30 -5.46
N LEU A 281 -30.78 5.81 -6.45
CA LEU A 281 -31.73 4.71 -6.24
C LEU A 281 -31.05 3.37 -6.49
N VAL A 282 -31.14 2.48 -5.51
CA VAL A 282 -30.66 1.09 -5.60
C VAL A 282 -31.88 0.19 -5.70
N ASP A 283 -32.04 -0.54 -6.79
CA ASP A 283 -33.14 -1.50 -6.89
C ASP A 283 -32.86 -2.71 -5.99
N GLY A 284 -33.79 -3.08 -5.09
CA GLY A 284 -33.69 -4.27 -4.24
C GLY A 284 -34.11 -5.58 -4.92
N VAL A 285 -34.32 -5.59 -6.24
CA VAL A 285 -34.79 -6.75 -7.03
C VAL A 285 -34.03 -8.05 -6.74
N PHE A 286 -32.72 -7.97 -6.46
CA PHE A 286 -31.96 -9.18 -6.18
C PHE A 286 -32.40 -9.88 -4.90
N PHE A 287 -32.78 -9.13 -3.85
CA PHE A 287 -33.26 -9.71 -2.59
C PHE A 287 -34.59 -10.47 -2.76
N GLN A 288 -35.38 -10.11 -3.77
CA GLN A 288 -36.60 -10.82 -4.13
C GLN A 288 -36.32 -12.11 -4.90
N LEU A 289 -35.48 -12.05 -5.94
CA LEU A 289 -35.30 -13.15 -6.87
C LEU A 289 -34.36 -14.23 -6.32
N TYR A 290 -33.28 -13.83 -5.64
CA TYR A 290 -32.16 -14.71 -5.35
C TYR A 290 -31.46 -14.33 -4.03
N GLN A 291 -31.45 -15.24 -3.04
CA GLN A 291 -30.62 -15.09 -1.84
C GLN A 291 -29.24 -15.74 -2.05
N THR A 292 -28.47 -15.23 -3.01
CA THR A 292 -27.14 -15.78 -3.37
C THR A 292 -26.00 -14.83 -2.97
N GLY A 293 -24.77 -15.08 -3.44
CA GLY A 293 -23.60 -14.24 -3.17
C GLY A 293 -23.79 -12.77 -3.56
N ILE A 294 -24.52 -12.44 -4.62
CA ILE A 294 -24.81 -11.05 -4.99
C ILE A 294 -25.66 -10.34 -3.92
N ALA A 295 -26.58 -11.06 -3.24
CA ALA A 295 -27.36 -10.50 -2.14
C ALA A 295 -26.45 -10.17 -0.94
N ARG A 296 -25.44 -11.01 -0.70
CA ARG A 296 -24.40 -10.75 0.32
C ARG A 296 -23.59 -9.51 -0.03
N VAL A 297 -23.16 -9.37 -1.29
CA VAL A 297 -22.46 -8.17 -1.78
C VAL A 297 -23.26 -6.91 -1.49
N TRP A 298 -24.52 -6.85 -1.93
CA TRP A 298 -25.37 -5.68 -1.73
C TRP A 298 -25.69 -5.40 -0.27
N LYS A 299 -25.94 -6.43 0.54
CA LYS A 299 -26.12 -6.27 1.98
C LYS A 299 -24.88 -5.64 2.63
N SER A 300 -23.69 -6.17 2.31
CA SER A 300 -22.44 -5.67 2.87
C SER A 300 -22.11 -4.24 2.41
N LEU A 301 -22.40 -3.88 1.16
CA LEU A 301 -22.26 -2.50 0.68
C LEU A 301 -23.18 -1.53 1.45
N LEU A 302 -24.45 -1.89 1.64
CA LEU A 302 -25.40 -1.06 2.38
C LEU A 302 -24.98 -0.89 3.86
N GLU A 303 -24.48 -1.94 4.50
CA GLU A 303 -23.95 -1.88 5.88
C GLU A 303 -22.72 -0.97 5.98
N GLU A 304 -21.76 -1.08 5.06
CA GLU A 304 -20.57 -0.22 5.03
C GLU A 304 -20.91 1.24 4.74
N TRP A 305 -21.88 1.50 3.85
CA TRP A 305 -22.34 2.85 3.56
C TRP A 305 -23.06 3.52 4.74
N VAL A 306 -23.69 2.75 5.62
CA VAL A 306 -24.18 3.29 6.90
C VAL A 306 -23.01 3.68 7.80
N ASN A 307 -21.98 2.83 7.89
CA ASN A 307 -20.83 3.07 8.76
C ASN A 307 -19.99 4.29 8.35
N ASN A 308 -19.87 4.55 7.04
CA ASN A 308 -19.08 5.67 6.52
C ASN A 308 -19.92 6.93 6.20
N GLY A 309 -21.24 6.89 6.40
CA GLY A 309 -22.15 8.01 6.19
C GLY A 309 -22.69 8.18 4.77
N PHE A 310 -22.24 7.39 3.79
CA PHE A 310 -22.71 7.46 2.40
C PHE A 310 -24.19 7.06 2.24
N ALA A 311 -24.74 6.29 3.18
CA ALA A 311 -26.14 5.85 3.22
C ALA A 311 -27.17 6.99 3.07
N GLN A 312 -26.82 8.23 3.45
CA GLN A 312 -27.70 9.38 3.31
C GLN A 312 -28.04 9.75 1.86
N HIS A 313 -27.27 9.25 0.89
CA HIS A 313 -27.46 9.44 -0.55
C HIS A 313 -28.18 8.25 -1.21
N ILE A 314 -28.43 7.18 -0.44
CA ILE A 314 -28.96 5.92 -0.95
C ILE A 314 -30.42 5.77 -0.56
N THR A 315 -31.25 5.46 -1.56
CA THR A 315 -32.61 4.97 -1.33
C THR A 315 -32.79 3.62 -2.00
N VAL A 316 -33.20 2.62 -1.23
CA VAL A 316 -33.40 1.25 -1.72
C VAL A 316 -34.85 1.03 -2.12
N LEU A 317 -35.09 0.58 -3.34
CA LEU A 317 -36.41 0.14 -3.79
C LEU A 317 -36.68 -1.26 -3.26
N ASP A 318 -37.52 -1.36 -2.23
CA ASP A 318 -37.84 -2.61 -1.57
C ASP A 318 -38.97 -3.35 -2.30
N ARG A 319 -38.57 -4.30 -3.14
CA ARG A 319 -39.50 -5.12 -3.91
C ARG A 319 -40.25 -6.09 -3.00
N ALA A 320 -41.55 -5.86 -2.84
CA ALA A 320 -42.44 -6.71 -2.05
C ALA A 320 -41.98 -7.00 -0.60
N GLY A 321 -41.22 -6.09 0.03
CA GLY A 321 -40.79 -6.26 1.42
C GLY A 321 -39.63 -7.25 1.61
N THR A 322 -38.84 -7.51 0.57
CA THR A 322 -37.80 -8.55 0.57
C THR A 322 -36.40 -8.02 0.94
N ALA A 323 -36.14 -6.72 0.82
CA ALA A 323 -34.84 -6.14 1.14
C ALA A 323 -34.56 -6.18 2.66
N PRO A 324 -33.30 -6.45 3.07
CA PRO A 324 -32.93 -6.43 4.49
C PRO A 324 -33.12 -5.02 5.05
N LYS A 325 -33.69 -4.90 6.26
CA LYS A 325 -33.95 -3.63 6.93
C LYS A 325 -32.74 -3.19 7.75
N ILE A 326 -31.86 -2.42 7.12
CA ILE A 326 -30.64 -1.89 7.73
C ILE A 326 -30.96 -0.49 8.28
N PRO A 327 -30.78 -0.23 9.59
CA PRO A 327 -30.99 1.09 10.16
C PRO A 327 -30.10 2.14 9.49
N GLY A 328 -30.69 3.27 9.09
CA GLY A 328 -29.98 4.36 8.41
C GLY A 328 -30.17 4.42 6.89
N ILE A 329 -30.80 3.40 6.29
CA ILE A 329 -31.15 3.39 4.85
C ILE A 329 -32.63 3.76 4.66
N LYS A 330 -32.93 4.61 3.66
CA LYS A 330 -34.29 4.91 3.21
C LYS A 330 -34.78 3.78 2.29
N TYR A 331 -36.01 3.31 2.50
CA TYR A 331 -36.63 2.28 1.67
C TYR A 331 -37.94 2.76 1.08
N ILE A 332 -38.16 2.48 -0.21
CA ILE A 332 -39.42 2.74 -0.91
C ILE A 332 -40.04 1.41 -1.31
N PRO A 333 -41.26 1.07 -0.83
CA PRO A 333 -41.90 -0.17 -1.24
C PRO A 333 -42.33 -0.10 -2.70
N VAL A 334 -41.92 -1.08 -3.50
CA VAL A 334 -42.34 -1.21 -4.90
C VAL A 334 -42.90 -2.62 -5.18
N PRO A 335 -43.71 -2.79 -6.23
CA PRO A 335 -44.23 -4.11 -6.60
C PRO A 335 -43.12 -5.15 -6.88
N ALA A 336 -43.49 -6.42 -6.72
CA ALA A 336 -42.62 -7.54 -7.07
C ALA A 336 -42.23 -7.51 -8.55
N TYR A 337 -40.94 -7.71 -8.84
CA TYR A 337 -40.42 -7.84 -10.19
C TYR A 337 -40.87 -9.15 -10.84
N SER A 338 -41.12 -9.11 -12.16
CA SER A 338 -41.51 -10.25 -12.98
C SER A 338 -40.97 -10.12 -14.40
N TYR A 339 -40.26 -11.14 -14.88
CA TYR A 339 -39.78 -11.23 -16.27
C TYR A 339 -40.89 -11.27 -17.33
N ASN A 340 -42.15 -11.45 -16.94
CA ASN A 340 -43.30 -11.39 -17.86
C ASN A 340 -43.80 -9.96 -18.09
N SER A 341 -43.24 -8.95 -17.43
CA SER A 341 -43.76 -7.57 -17.45
C SER A 341 -42.65 -6.51 -17.37
N THR A 342 -41.51 -6.76 -18.03
CA THR A 342 -40.30 -5.92 -17.91
C THR A 342 -40.50 -4.49 -18.42
N ASP A 343 -41.28 -4.28 -19.48
CA ASP A 343 -41.59 -2.92 -19.97
C ASP A 343 -42.46 -2.11 -19.02
N ALA A 344 -43.41 -2.76 -18.33
CA ALA A 344 -44.22 -2.10 -17.31
C ALA A 344 -43.38 -1.77 -16.08
N ASP A 345 -42.43 -2.65 -15.73
CA ASP A 345 -41.48 -2.44 -14.65
C ASP A 345 -40.55 -1.26 -14.92
N ARG A 346 -39.97 -1.17 -16.12
CA ARG A 346 -39.11 -0.06 -16.55
C ARG A 346 -39.82 1.29 -16.48
N LYS A 347 -41.09 1.33 -16.88
CA LYS A 347 -41.94 2.54 -16.74
C LYS A 347 -42.19 2.91 -15.28
N MET A 348 -42.44 1.92 -14.42
CA MET A 348 -42.61 2.14 -12.99
C MET A 348 -41.31 2.64 -12.35
N LEU A 349 -40.17 2.03 -12.68
CA LEU A 349 -38.86 2.48 -12.20
C LEU A 349 -38.56 3.90 -12.65
N GLN A 350 -38.87 4.27 -13.90
CA GLN A 350 -38.74 5.66 -14.35
C GLN A 350 -39.63 6.60 -13.55
N GLN A 351 -40.90 6.24 -13.35
CA GLN A 351 -41.82 7.05 -12.56
C GLN A 351 -41.30 7.27 -11.13
N VAL A 352 -40.74 6.23 -10.49
CA VAL A 352 -40.14 6.34 -9.15
C VAL A 352 -38.88 7.21 -9.18
N CYS A 353 -38.04 7.09 -10.22
CA CYS A 353 -36.88 7.96 -10.40
C CYS A 353 -37.31 9.43 -10.53
N ASP A 354 -38.36 9.71 -11.29
CA ASP A 354 -38.89 11.07 -11.49
C ASP A 354 -39.49 11.62 -10.17
N GLU A 355 -40.29 10.80 -9.46
CA GLU A 355 -40.92 11.17 -8.18
C GLU A 355 -39.90 11.46 -7.08
N GLU A 356 -38.80 10.70 -7.04
CA GLU A 356 -37.72 10.87 -6.07
C GLU A 356 -36.62 11.84 -6.54
N SER A 357 -36.74 12.40 -7.76
CA SER A 357 -35.71 13.25 -8.38
C SER A 357 -34.33 12.59 -8.36
N ALA A 358 -34.27 11.33 -8.76
CA ALA A 358 -33.06 10.52 -8.74
C ALA A 358 -32.03 11.00 -9.77
N ASP A 359 -30.82 11.31 -9.30
CA ASP A 359 -29.69 11.67 -10.16
C ASP A 359 -29.11 10.45 -10.86
N LEU A 360 -29.20 9.28 -10.21
CA LEU A 360 -28.61 8.05 -10.68
C LEU A 360 -29.40 6.83 -10.21
N PHE A 361 -29.49 5.84 -11.08
CA PHE A 361 -30.01 4.52 -10.75
C PHE A 361 -28.88 3.50 -10.76
N ILE A 362 -28.79 2.64 -9.75
CA ILE A 362 -27.92 1.46 -9.82
C ILE A 362 -28.77 0.19 -9.73
N SER A 363 -28.61 -0.63 -10.77
CA SER A 363 -29.24 -1.92 -10.82
C SER A 363 -28.49 -2.89 -9.91
N SER A 364 -29.15 -3.44 -8.90
CA SER A 364 -28.58 -4.58 -8.17
C SER A 364 -28.61 -5.87 -8.99
N TYR A 365 -29.51 -5.95 -9.98
CA TYR A 365 -29.66 -7.08 -10.87
C TYR A 365 -30.55 -6.78 -12.10
N TYR A 366 -29.91 -6.47 -13.23
CA TYR A 366 -30.45 -6.38 -14.60
C TYR A 366 -31.75 -5.58 -14.82
N THR A 367 -32.20 -4.76 -13.87
CA THR A 367 -33.30 -3.80 -14.05
C THR A 367 -32.79 -2.44 -14.49
N THR A 368 -33.59 -1.72 -15.27
CA THR A 368 -33.26 -0.36 -15.74
C THR A 368 -34.48 0.55 -15.68
N PRO A 369 -34.28 1.87 -15.53
CA PRO A 369 -35.28 2.89 -15.86
C PRO A 369 -35.28 3.18 -17.38
N ILE A 370 -35.99 4.22 -17.85
CA ILE A 370 -36.07 4.55 -19.28
C ILE A 370 -35.01 5.60 -19.66
N THR A 371 -34.94 6.69 -18.91
CA THR A 371 -34.12 7.87 -19.23
C THR A 371 -33.15 8.22 -18.11
N THR A 372 -33.44 7.86 -16.85
CA THR A 372 -32.52 8.11 -15.73
C THR A 372 -31.19 7.38 -15.99
N PRO A 373 -30.04 8.07 -15.91
CA PRO A 373 -28.72 7.45 -16.07
C PRO A 373 -28.54 6.30 -15.10
N SER A 374 -27.81 5.27 -15.53
CA SER A 374 -27.59 4.09 -14.68
C SER A 374 -26.14 3.66 -14.59
N VAL A 375 -25.78 3.08 -13.45
CA VAL A 375 -24.54 2.33 -13.28
C VAL A 375 -24.87 0.84 -13.33
N PHE A 376 -24.12 0.10 -14.14
CA PHE A 376 -24.26 -1.35 -14.24
C PHE A 376 -23.13 -2.06 -13.52
N MET A 377 -23.47 -2.81 -12.48
CA MET A 377 -22.51 -3.63 -11.75
C MET A 377 -22.47 -5.06 -12.32
N VAL A 378 -21.39 -5.37 -13.03
CA VAL A 378 -21.16 -6.67 -13.65
C VAL A 378 -20.61 -7.65 -12.63
N HIS A 379 -21.42 -8.66 -12.31
CA HIS A 379 -21.02 -9.73 -11.40
C HIS A 379 -20.37 -10.92 -12.12
N ASP A 380 -20.78 -11.22 -13.36
CA ASP A 380 -20.23 -12.30 -14.20
C ASP A 380 -20.70 -12.18 -15.67
N MET A 381 -20.06 -12.96 -16.56
CA MET A 381 -20.44 -13.16 -17.97
C MET A 381 -20.72 -14.64 -18.29
N ILE A 382 -21.24 -15.40 -17.31
CA ILE A 382 -21.46 -16.86 -17.46
C ILE A 382 -22.37 -17.20 -18.65
N PRO A 383 -23.55 -16.56 -18.83
CA PRO A 383 -24.44 -16.90 -19.93
C PRO A 383 -23.80 -16.73 -21.30
N GLU A 384 -23.02 -15.66 -21.47
CA GLU A 384 -22.32 -15.35 -22.70
C GLU A 384 -21.18 -16.34 -22.96
N ILE A 385 -20.38 -16.65 -21.94
CA ILE A 385 -19.21 -17.53 -22.04
C ILE A 385 -19.57 -18.99 -22.33
N PHE A 386 -20.71 -19.46 -21.82
CA PHE A 386 -21.15 -20.85 -22.01
C PHE A 386 -22.23 -20.99 -23.09
N ASP A 387 -22.38 -19.99 -23.97
CA ASP A 387 -23.34 -19.99 -25.09
C ASP A 387 -24.76 -20.36 -24.64
N TRP A 388 -25.19 -19.85 -23.49
CA TRP A 388 -26.56 -20.04 -23.03
C TRP A 388 -27.54 -19.35 -23.98
N ASN A 389 -28.81 -19.74 -23.91
CA ASN A 389 -29.83 -19.09 -24.72
C ASN A 389 -30.09 -17.65 -24.21
N LEU A 390 -29.43 -16.68 -24.84
CA LEU A 390 -29.52 -15.25 -24.52
C LEU A 390 -30.91 -14.64 -24.80
N GLU A 391 -31.81 -15.36 -25.49
CA GLU A 391 -33.22 -14.96 -25.63
C GLU A 391 -34.04 -15.12 -24.33
N ASN A 392 -33.47 -15.82 -23.34
CA ASN A 392 -34.07 -15.87 -22.01
C ASN A 392 -34.30 -14.43 -21.51
N PRO A 393 -35.52 -14.10 -21.02
CA PRO A 393 -35.83 -12.74 -20.57
C PRO A 393 -34.79 -12.13 -19.64
N MET A 394 -34.21 -12.92 -18.73
CA MET A 394 -33.18 -12.45 -17.81
C MET A 394 -31.90 -11.95 -18.49
N TRP A 395 -31.43 -12.66 -19.52
CA TRP A 395 -30.21 -12.28 -20.24
C TRP A 395 -30.47 -11.15 -21.22
N ARG A 396 -31.67 -11.07 -21.79
CA ARG A 396 -32.10 -9.89 -22.55
C ARG A 396 -32.09 -8.63 -21.67
N GLU A 397 -32.65 -8.70 -20.47
CA GLU A 397 -32.62 -7.57 -19.53
C GLU A 397 -31.19 -7.24 -19.05
N LYS A 398 -30.30 -8.24 -18.90
CA LYS A 398 -28.87 -8.01 -18.67
C LYS A 398 -28.25 -7.15 -19.78
N HIS A 399 -28.49 -7.51 -21.04
CA HIS A 399 -27.94 -6.79 -22.20
C HIS A 399 -28.54 -5.38 -22.32
N TYR A 400 -29.84 -5.22 -22.07
CA TYR A 400 -30.45 -3.90 -21.95
C TYR A 400 -29.82 -3.07 -20.83
N GLY A 401 -29.54 -3.69 -19.68
CA GLY A 401 -28.82 -3.06 -18.57
C GLY A 401 -27.45 -2.54 -18.95
N ILE A 402 -26.69 -3.35 -19.69
CA ILE A 402 -25.36 -2.98 -20.18
C ILE A 402 -25.48 -1.80 -21.16
N HIS A 403 -26.36 -1.89 -22.16
CA HIS A 403 -26.52 -0.82 -23.14
C HIS A 403 -27.09 0.50 -22.58
N HIS A 404 -27.86 0.44 -21.50
CA HIS A 404 -28.42 1.62 -20.81
C HIS A 404 -27.43 2.27 -19.82
N ALA A 405 -26.33 1.60 -19.51
CA ALA A 405 -25.39 2.07 -18.50
C ALA A 405 -24.57 3.28 -18.98
N ALA A 406 -24.47 4.28 -18.12
CA ALA A 406 -23.56 5.42 -18.28
C ALA A 406 -22.16 5.11 -17.73
N ALA A 407 -22.05 4.19 -16.77
CA ALA A 407 -20.79 3.69 -16.25
C ALA A 407 -20.89 2.23 -15.79
N TYR A 408 -19.74 1.56 -15.71
CA TYR A 408 -19.63 0.14 -15.41
C TYR A 408 -18.76 -0.10 -14.18
N ILE A 409 -19.20 -1.03 -13.34
CA ILE A 409 -18.42 -1.53 -12.21
C ILE A 409 -18.27 -3.05 -12.39
N ALA A 410 -17.06 -3.58 -12.34
CA ALA A 410 -16.82 -5.03 -12.42
C ALA A 410 -16.22 -5.55 -11.11
N VAL A 411 -16.66 -6.74 -10.68
CA VAL A 411 -16.17 -7.36 -9.43
C VAL A 411 -14.76 -7.96 -9.54
N SER A 412 -14.20 -8.07 -10.74
CA SER A 412 -12.85 -8.56 -11.02
C SER A 412 -12.33 -8.04 -12.35
N GLU A 413 -11.02 -8.13 -12.56
CA GLU A 413 -10.39 -7.76 -13.84
C GLU A 413 -10.86 -8.67 -14.96
N ASN A 414 -10.96 -9.98 -14.69
CA ASN A 414 -11.46 -10.95 -15.65
C ASN A 414 -12.90 -10.60 -16.09
N THR A 415 -13.79 -10.28 -15.15
CA THR A 415 -15.16 -9.88 -15.49
C THR A 415 -15.20 -8.59 -16.32
N ALA A 416 -14.31 -7.62 -16.05
CA ALA A 416 -14.22 -6.40 -16.85
C ALA A 416 -13.77 -6.70 -18.29
N LYS A 417 -12.76 -7.55 -18.47
CA LYS A 417 -12.33 -7.98 -19.80
C LYS A 417 -13.40 -8.76 -20.54
N ASP A 418 -14.10 -9.65 -19.85
CA ASP A 418 -15.18 -10.42 -20.46
C ASP A 418 -16.32 -9.49 -20.89
N LEU A 419 -16.65 -8.46 -20.10
CA LEU A 419 -17.58 -7.43 -20.54
C LEU A 419 -17.13 -6.80 -21.86
N VAL A 420 -15.89 -6.32 -21.95
CA VAL A 420 -15.33 -5.71 -23.18
C VAL A 420 -15.31 -6.69 -24.35
N ASN A 421 -15.00 -7.96 -24.11
CA ASN A 421 -14.97 -9.00 -25.15
C ASN A 421 -16.34 -9.19 -25.81
N TYR A 422 -17.43 -9.16 -25.04
CA TYR A 422 -18.80 -9.31 -25.56
C TYR A 422 -19.44 -7.97 -25.97
N PHE A 423 -18.93 -6.85 -25.44
CA PHE A 423 -19.40 -5.49 -25.69
C PHE A 423 -18.20 -4.57 -26.02
N PRO A 424 -17.62 -4.66 -27.24
CA PRO A 424 -16.37 -4.01 -27.60
C PRO A 424 -16.45 -2.47 -27.69
N ASP A 425 -17.66 -1.91 -27.67
CA ASP A 425 -17.88 -0.45 -27.62
C ASP A 425 -17.55 0.13 -26.22
N ILE A 426 -17.39 -0.73 -25.21
CA ILE A 426 -17.00 -0.34 -23.85
C ILE A 426 -15.48 -0.36 -23.74
N SER A 427 -14.88 0.75 -23.34
CA SER A 427 -13.44 0.81 -23.05
C SER A 427 -13.12 0.19 -21.70
N LEU A 428 -12.04 -0.58 -21.60
CA LEU A 428 -11.57 -1.15 -20.34
C LEU A 428 -11.26 -0.05 -19.31
N ASP A 429 -10.70 1.08 -19.76
CA ASP A 429 -10.34 2.22 -18.91
C ASP A 429 -11.57 2.92 -18.29
N SER A 430 -12.76 2.70 -18.86
CA SER A 430 -14.01 3.26 -18.31
C SER A 430 -14.69 2.36 -17.26
N ILE A 431 -14.14 1.18 -16.98
CA ILE A 431 -14.72 0.21 -16.03
C ILE A 431 -14.03 0.36 -14.68
N THR A 432 -14.81 0.63 -13.62
CA THR A 432 -14.29 0.62 -12.26
C THR A 432 -14.20 -0.80 -11.71
N ILE A 433 -13.01 -1.22 -11.25
CA ILE A 433 -12.81 -2.53 -10.63
C ILE A 433 -13.08 -2.46 -9.12
N ALA A 434 -14.16 -3.09 -8.67
CA ALA A 434 -14.56 -3.15 -7.27
C ALA A 434 -14.55 -4.60 -6.76
N LYS A 435 -13.38 -5.08 -6.35
CA LYS A 435 -13.18 -6.45 -5.86
C LYS A 435 -14.02 -6.71 -4.60
N ASN A 436 -14.73 -7.84 -4.57
CA ASN A 436 -15.57 -8.20 -3.42
C ASN A 436 -14.73 -8.34 -2.13
N GLY A 437 -15.37 -8.03 -1.00
CA GLY A 437 -14.78 -8.17 0.32
C GLY A 437 -15.06 -9.51 0.98
N VAL A 438 -14.49 -9.69 2.17
CA VAL A 438 -14.86 -10.73 3.13
C VAL A 438 -15.06 -10.10 4.50
N ASN A 439 -16.06 -10.57 5.24
CA ASN A 439 -16.31 -10.10 6.60
C ASN A 439 -15.36 -10.83 7.57
N HIS A 440 -14.23 -10.21 7.90
CA HIS A 440 -13.21 -10.75 8.81
C HIS A 440 -13.71 -10.91 10.26
N GLN A 441 -14.87 -10.37 10.62
CA GLN A 441 -15.50 -10.61 11.92
C GLN A 441 -16.29 -11.93 11.98
N VAL A 442 -16.66 -12.47 10.81
CA VAL A 442 -17.41 -13.74 10.69
C VAL A 442 -16.52 -14.85 10.16
N PHE A 443 -15.76 -14.58 9.11
CA PHE A 443 -14.86 -15.54 8.46
C PHE A 443 -13.44 -15.35 9.02
N PHE A 444 -13.12 -16.13 10.04
CA PHE A 444 -11.80 -16.25 10.63
C PHE A 444 -11.60 -17.69 11.17
N PRO A 445 -10.37 -18.12 11.51
CA PRO A 445 -10.15 -19.47 12.03
C PRO A 445 -10.92 -19.72 13.32
N VAL A 446 -11.82 -20.70 13.29
CA VAL A 446 -12.70 -21.06 14.41
C VAL A 446 -12.02 -22.06 15.37
N SER A 447 -12.33 -21.99 16.66
CA SER A 447 -11.77 -22.89 17.68
C SER A 447 -12.16 -24.36 17.46
N GLN A 448 -11.29 -25.28 17.91
CA GLN A 448 -11.52 -26.71 17.75
C GLN A 448 -12.80 -27.20 18.44
N ASP A 449 -13.20 -26.60 19.57
CA ASP A 449 -14.43 -26.96 20.28
C ASP A 449 -15.68 -26.64 19.47
N ASN A 450 -15.71 -25.47 18.82
CA ASN A 450 -16.81 -25.08 17.94
C ASN A 450 -16.86 -25.98 16.68
N ILE A 451 -15.70 -26.34 16.12
CA ILE A 451 -15.62 -27.31 15.02
C ILE A 451 -16.15 -28.69 15.45
N ASN A 452 -15.81 -29.15 16.66
CA ASN A 452 -16.30 -30.41 17.19
C ASN A 452 -17.82 -30.38 17.44
N TYR A 453 -18.34 -29.27 17.97
CA TYR A 453 -19.78 -29.06 18.13
C TYR A 453 -20.51 -29.07 16.79
N PHE A 454 -19.98 -28.38 15.77
CA PHE A 454 -20.51 -28.41 14.40
C PHE A 454 -20.55 -29.83 13.85
N LYS A 455 -19.47 -30.60 14.00
CA LYS A 455 -19.41 -32.00 13.58
C LYS A 455 -20.46 -32.86 14.28
N ILE A 456 -20.65 -32.70 15.59
CA ILE A 456 -21.69 -33.40 16.35
C ILE A 456 -23.09 -33.01 15.86
N LYS A 457 -23.34 -31.70 15.67
CA LYS A 457 -24.63 -31.16 15.24
C LYS A 457 -25.09 -31.76 13.90
N TYR A 458 -24.18 -31.88 12.94
CA TYR A 458 -24.49 -32.40 11.60
C TYR A 458 -24.15 -33.90 11.43
N GLY A 459 -23.70 -34.59 12.48
CA GLY A 459 -23.38 -36.02 12.42
C GLY A 459 -22.13 -36.35 11.59
N ILE A 460 -21.21 -35.40 11.42
CA ILE A 460 -19.95 -35.58 10.70
C ILE A 460 -18.97 -36.31 11.62
N THR A 461 -18.55 -37.52 11.23
CA THR A 461 -17.75 -38.40 12.11
C THR A 461 -16.31 -38.55 11.65
N LYS A 462 -15.98 -38.08 10.44
CA LYS A 462 -14.66 -38.19 9.82
C LYS A 462 -14.11 -36.81 9.40
N PRO A 463 -12.82 -36.68 9.09
CA PRO A 463 -12.33 -35.54 8.31
C PRO A 463 -13.13 -35.41 7.01
N TYR A 464 -13.34 -34.19 6.53
CA TYR A 464 -14.21 -33.97 5.37
C TYR A 464 -13.65 -32.98 4.37
N PHE A 465 -14.00 -33.18 3.10
CA PHE A 465 -13.87 -32.16 2.06
C PHE A 465 -15.17 -31.36 1.97
N LEU A 466 -15.06 -30.05 1.79
CA LEU A 466 -16.18 -29.14 1.71
C LEU A 466 -16.37 -28.68 0.25
N LEU A 467 -17.61 -28.70 -0.24
CA LEU A 467 -17.98 -28.04 -1.49
C LEU A 467 -19.14 -27.07 -1.21
N VAL A 468 -18.97 -25.84 -1.67
CA VAL A 468 -19.95 -24.75 -1.54
C VAL A 468 -20.53 -24.47 -2.92
N GLY A 469 -21.85 -24.50 -3.07
CA GLY A 469 -22.52 -24.30 -4.34
C GLY A 469 -22.28 -25.42 -5.36
N ALA A 470 -22.20 -26.68 -4.90
CA ALA A 470 -21.94 -27.83 -5.75
C ALA A 470 -23.00 -27.96 -6.87
N GLY A 471 -22.53 -28.15 -8.11
CA GLY A 471 -23.38 -28.18 -9.30
C GLY A 471 -22.68 -28.72 -10.54
N SER A 472 -23.47 -29.04 -11.57
CA SER A 472 -23.01 -29.41 -12.91
C SER A 472 -22.74 -28.18 -13.79
N GLY A 473 -22.21 -28.37 -14.99
CA GLY A 473 -21.85 -27.28 -15.90
C GLY A 473 -20.60 -26.53 -15.41
N TYR A 474 -20.70 -25.21 -15.27
CA TYR A 474 -19.55 -24.35 -14.94
C TYR A 474 -19.01 -24.57 -13.51
N LYS A 475 -19.82 -25.02 -12.55
CA LYS A 475 -19.37 -25.35 -11.18
C LYS A 475 -18.57 -26.66 -11.12
N ASN A 476 -18.72 -27.52 -12.13
CA ASN A 476 -17.89 -28.70 -12.41
C ASN A 476 -17.62 -29.63 -11.22
N SER A 477 -18.60 -29.81 -10.33
CA SER A 477 -18.40 -30.65 -9.13
C SER A 477 -18.17 -32.13 -9.46
N ILE A 478 -18.50 -32.56 -10.68
CA ILE A 478 -18.24 -33.93 -11.17
C ILE A 478 -16.76 -34.30 -11.11
N LEU A 479 -15.85 -33.34 -11.34
CA LEU A 479 -14.41 -33.56 -11.30
C LEU A 479 -13.96 -34.07 -9.91
N PHE A 480 -14.44 -33.41 -8.85
CA PHE A 480 -14.20 -33.85 -7.48
C PHE A 480 -14.75 -35.26 -7.23
N PHE A 481 -15.99 -35.54 -7.62
CA PHE A 481 -16.60 -36.84 -7.34
C PHE A 481 -15.88 -37.99 -8.06
N GLN A 482 -15.50 -37.80 -9.32
CA GLN A 482 -14.72 -38.78 -10.07
C GLN A 482 -13.37 -39.04 -9.40
N ALA A 483 -12.64 -37.98 -9.04
CA ALA A 483 -11.34 -38.08 -8.39
C ALA A 483 -11.43 -38.73 -7.00
N PHE A 484 -12.41 -38.30 -6.20
CA PHE A 484 -12.65 -38.83 -4.86
C PHE A 484 -12.95 -40.34 -4.87
N SER A 485 -13.72 -40.81 -5.85
CA SER A 485 -14.04 -42.24 -5.98
C SER A 485 -12.83 -43.14 -6.30
N GLN A 486 -11.75 -42.55 -6.85
CA GLN A 486 -10.51 -43.26 -7.15
C GLN A 486 -9.57 -43.36 -5.93
N LEU A 487 -9.84 -42.60 -4.86
CA LEU A 487 -9.03 -42.66 -3.65
C LEU A 487 -9.28 -43.99 -2.92
N ALA A 488 -8.21 -44.78 -2.79
CA ALA A 488 -8.23 -46.01 -1.99
C ALA A 488 -8.63 -45.74 -0.52
N SER A 489 -8.34 -44.53 -0.02
CA SER A 489 -8.69 -44.05 1.32
C SER A 489 -10.01 -43.26 1.41
N SER A 490 -10.84 -43.24 0.36
CA SER A 490 -12.10 -42.48 0.33
C SER A 490 -13.00 -42.77 1.54
N TYR A 491 -13.07 -44.03 1.99
CA TYR A 491 -13.82 -44.44 3.18
C TYR A 491 -13.40 -43.75 4.48
N GLY A 492 -12.21 -43.13 4.52
CA GLY A 492 -11.70 -42.36 5.65
C GLY A 492 -12.23 -40.92 5.73
N PHE A 493 -13.01 -40.46 4.74
CA PHE A 493 -13.51 -39.09 4.65
C PHE A 493 -15.03 -39.04 4.51
N ASP A 494 -15.61 -37.97 5.06
CA ASP A 494 -16.97 -37.52 4.77
C ASP A 494 -16.94 -36.40 3.71
N ILE A 495 -18.08 -36.12 3.07
CA ILE A 495 -18.24 -35.00 2.12
C ILE A 495 -19.30 -34.07 2.69
N VAL A 496 -19.00 -32.78 2.82
CA VAL A 496 -19.96 -31.76 3.24
C VAL A 496 -20.30 -30.88 2.05
N LEU A 497 -21.59 -30.79 1.72
CA LEU A 497 -22.12 -29.98 0.62
C LEU A 497 -23.06 -28.93 1.19
N THR A 498 -22.88 -27.67 0.79
CA THR A 498 -23.81 -26.60 1.13
C THR A 498 -24.07 -25.69 -0.07
N GLY A 499 -25.14 -24.91 -0.04
CA GLY A 499 -25.54 -24.04 -1.15
C GLY A 499 -26.17 -24.77 -2.35
N SER A 500 -26.41 -26.08 -2.27
CA SER A 500 -26.95 -26.91 -3.37
C SER A 500 -28.27 -27.59 -2.98
N GLY A 501 -29.38 -26.84 -2.90
CA GLY A 501 -30.78 -27.35 -2.90
C GLY A 501 -31.19 -28.49 -1.93
N GLY A 502 -30.33 -28.93 -1.01
CA GLY A 502 -30.57 -30.00 -0.04
C GLY A 502 -30.53 -31.44 -0.56
N VAL A 503 -30.43 -31.69 -1.88
CA VAL A 503 -30.44 -33.06 -2.45
C VAL A 503 -29.23 -33.27 -3.37
N LEU A 504 -28.49 -34.35 -3.13
CA LEU A 504 -27.39 -34.76 -4.01
C LEU A 504 -27.93 -35.18 -5.39
N ALA A 505 -27.43 -34.52 -6.44
CA ALA A 505 -27.80 -34.81 -7.81
C ALA A 505 -27.55 -36.29 -8.17
N PRO A 506 -28.44 -36.94 -8.95
CA PRO A 506 -28.32 -38.36 -9.27
C PRO A 506 -26.97 -38.74 -9.89
N GLU A 507 -26.38 -37.88 -10.72
CA GLU A 507 -25.08 -38.15 -11.35
C GLU A 507 -23.91 -38.32 -10.37
N PHE A 508 -23.98 -37.72 -9.18
CA PHE A 508 -22.91 -37.80 -8.19
C PHE A 508 -22.99 -39.07 -7.33
N ARG A 509 -24.18 -39.68 -7.20
CA ARG A 509 -24.43 -40.82 -6.30
C ARG A 509 -23.58 -42.05 -6.63
N ALA A 510 -23.22 -42.24 -7.90
CA ALA A 510 -22.40 -43.37 -8.33
C ALA A 510 -20.97 -43.33 -7.74
N TYR A 511 -20.49 -42.15 -7.36
CA TYR A 511 -19.12 -41.92 -6.92
C TYR A 511 -18.96 -41.82 -5.40
N THR A 512 -20.06 -41.88 -4.63
CA THR A 512 -20.08 -41.64 -3.18
C THR A 512 -20.38 -42.90 -2.37
N LEU A 513 -20.31 -44.10 -2.97
CA LEU A 513 -20.72 -45.35 -2.32
C LEU A 513 -19.91 -45.72 -1.07
N SER A 514 -18.69 -45.17 -0.91
CA SER A 514 -17.77 -45.45 0.20
C SER A 514 -17.80 -44.41 1.33
N SER A 515 -18.53 -43.29 1.19
CA SER A 515 -18.50 -42.15 2.11
C SER A 515 -19.87 -41.56 2.40
N VAL A 516 -20.02 -40.91 3.55
CA VAL A 516 -21.25 -40.20 3.91
C VAL A 516 -21.22 -38.81 3.29
N VAL A 517 -22.29 -38.45 2.59
CA VAL A 517 -22.48 -37.11 2.02
C VAL A 517 -23.49 -36.35 2.88
N HIS A 518 -23.04 -35.25 3.46
CA HIS A 518 -23.84 -34.36 4.31
C HIS A 518 -24.27 -33.14 3.49
N THR A 519 -25.53 -33.09 3.08
CA THR A 519 -26.13 -31.92 2.41
C THR A 519 -26.77 -31.00 3.46
N VAL A 520 -26.11 -29.88 3.75
CA VAL A 520 -26.47 -28.98 4.85
C VAL A 520 -26.72 -27.56 4.35
N GLN A 521 -27.64 -26.85 5.01
CA GLN A 521 -27.82 -25.40 4.85
C GLN A 521 -27.18 -24.73 6.06
N LEU A 522 -26.29 -23.78 5.83
CA LEU A 522 -25.44 -23.18 6.86
C LEU A 522 -25.67 -21.66 6.91
N SER A 523 -25.70 -21.08 8.11
CA SER A 523 -25.50 -19.63 8.29
C SER A 523 -24.05 -19.24 7.97
N ASP A 524 -23.74 -17.95 7.90
CA ASP A 524 -22.36 -17.49 7.64
C ASP A 524 -21.40 -17.94 8.76
N GLU A 525 -21.83 -17.96 10.03
CA GLU A 525 -21.03 -18.43 11.17
C GLU A 525 -20.81 -19.96 11.13
N GLU A 526 -21.83 -20.71 10.73
CA GLU A 526 -21.73 -22.16 10.54
C GLU A 526 -20.86 -22.49 9.34
N LEU A 527 -20.93 -21.70 8.28
CA LEU A 527 -20.09 -21.83 7.10
C LEU A 527 -18.63 -21.51 7.42
N ALA A 528 -18.35 -20.47 8.20
CA ALA A 528 -17.00 -20.19 8.72
C ALA A 528 -16.44 -21.35 9.56
N THR A 529 -17.30 -21.98 10.36
CA THR A 529 -16.96 -23.18 11.14
C THR A 529 -16.71 -24.38 10.22
N ALA A 530 -17.50 -24.55 9.15
CA ALA A 530 -17.32 -25.60 8.16
C ALA A 530 -15.99 -25.42 7.39
N TYR A 531 -15.64 -24.21 6.96
CA TYR A 531 -14.34 -23.94 6.34
C TYR A 531 -13.19 -24.29 7.31
N SER A 532 -13.24 -23.78 8.53
CA SER A 532 -12.19 -23.99 9.54
C SER A 532 -11.97 -25.47 9.88
N GLY A 533 -13.04 -26.28 9.83
CA GLY A 533 -13.01 -27.70 10.14
C GLY A 533 -12.71 -28.63 8.95
N ALA A 534 -12.68 -28.11 7.72
CA ALA A 534 -12.51 -28.91 6.51
C ALA A 534 -11.04 -29.29 6.25
N VAL A 535 -10.84 -30.42 5.59
CA VAL A 535 -9.54 -30.79 5.00
C VAL A 535 -9.20 -29.78 3.91
N ALA A 536 -10.12 -29.51 3.00
CA ALA A 536 -10.00 -28.42 2.05
C ALA A 536 -11.39 -28.02 1.56
N LEU A 537 -11.53 -26.76 1.14
CA LEU A 537 -12.54 -26.39 0.18
C LEU A 537 -12.10 -26.94 -1.19
N VAL A 538 -12.97 -27.69 -1.85
CA VAL A 538 -12.79 -28.10 -3.24
C VAL A 538 -13.78 -27.32 -4.10
N TYR A 539 -13.27 -26.45 -4.95
CA TYR A 539 -14.06 -25.51 -5.75
C TYR A 539 -13.60 -25.51 -7.21
N PRO A 540 -13.88 -26.59 -7.98
CA PRO A 540 -13.27 -26.86 -9.28
C PRO A 540 -13.95 -26.11 -10.44
N SER A 541 -14.41 -24.88 -10.20
CA SER A 541 -15.21 -24.12 -11.17
C SER A 541 -14.43 -23.85 -12.47
N LYS A 542 -15.11 -24.03 -13.60
CA LYS A 542 -14.65 -23.65 -14.95
C LYS A 542 -14.72 -22.14 -15.18
N TYR A 543 -15.59 -21.46 -14.45
CA TYR A 543 -15.71 -20.00 -14.50
C TYR A 543 -16.35 -19.48 -13.23
N GLU A 544 -15.88 -18.33 -12.76
CA GLU A 544 -16.56 -17.51 -11.76
C GLU A 544 -16.29 -16.04 -12.05
N GLY A 545 -17.25 -15.18 -11.74
CA GLY A 545 -17.04 -13.73 -11.82
C GLY A 545 -16.17 -13.17 -10.69
N PHE A 546 -16.09 -13.85 -9.53
CA PHE A 546 -15.13 -13.51 -8.48
C PHE A 546 -14.56 -14.73 -7.73
N GLY A 547 -15.43 -15.52 -7.09
CA GLY A 547 -15.01 -16.64 -6.23
C GLY A 547 -15.04 -16.34 -4.72
N MET A 548 -16.13 -15.77 -4.21
CA MET A 548 -16.28 -15.49 -2.77
C MET A 548 -16.04 -16.72 -1.86
N PRO A 549 -16.51 -17.94 -2.18
CA PRO A 549 -16.23 -19.11 -1.34
C PRO A 549 -14.74 -19.40 -1.15
N VAL A 550 -13.93 -19.14 -2.18
CA VAL A 550 -12.46 -19.29 -2.12
C VAL A 550 -11.88 -18.29 -1.13
N LEU A 551 -12.30 -17.03 -1.21
CA LEU A 551 -11.85 -15.97 -0.30
C LEU A 551 -12.26 -16.26 1.16
N GLU A 552 -13.51 -16.68 1.38
CA GLU A 552 -14.04 -17.04 2.69
C GLU A 552 -13.30 -18.22 3.32
N ALA A 553 -13.04 -19.28 2.53
CA ALA A 553 -12.25 -20.43 2.96
C ALA A 553 -10.85 -20.01 3.40
N MET A 554 -10.17 -19.19 2.60
CA MET A 554 -8.84 -18.67 2.93
C MET A 554 -8.85 -17.83 4.22
N ALA A 555 -9.87 -16.99 4.42
CA ALA A 555 -10.02 -16.19 5.63
C ALA A 555 -10.21 -17.07 6.89
N CYS A 556 -10.84 -18.23 6.76
CA CYS A 556 -11.00 -19.23 7.82
C CYS A 556 -9.79 -20.16 8.02
N GLY A 557 -8.69 -19.97 7.27
CA GLY A 557 -7.53 -20.85 7.33
C GLY A 557 -7.81 -22.25 6.75
N CYS A 558 -8.75 -22.35 5.79
CA CYS A 558 -9.04 -23.57 5.06
C CYS A 558 -8.20 -23.64 3.79
N PRO A 559 -7.41 -24.71 3.54
CA PRO A 559 -6.77 -24.93 2.25
C PRO A 559 -7.80 -25.00 1.12
N VAL A 560 -7.44 -24.48 -0.06
CA VAL A 560 -8.31 -24.47 -1.24
C VAL A 560 -7.69 -25.32 -2.35
N ILE A 561 -8.50 -26.19 -2.94
CA ILE A 561 -8.22 -26.87 -4.21
C ILE A 561 -9.20 -26.32 -5.25
N THR A 562 -8.70 -25.78 -6.35
CA THR A 562 -9.52 -25.10 -7.37
C THR A 562 -8.87 -25.16 -8.75
N CYS A 563 -9.49 -24.56 -9.75
CA CYS A 563 -8.97 -24.48 -11.12
C CYS A 563 -8.47 -23.05 -11.40
N PRO A 564 -7.40 -22.86 -12.20
CA PRO A 564 -6.83 -21.54 -12.48
C PRO A 564 -7.64 -20.79 -13.55
N ASN A 565 -8.96 -20.76 -13.43
CA ASN A 565 -9.89 -20.26 -14.44
C ASN A 565 -10.51 -18.92 -14.04
N ALA A 566 -10.75 -18.06 -15.03
CA ALA A 566 -11.45 -16.78 -14.89
C ALA A 566 -10.86 -15.91 -13.76
N SER A 567 -11.69 -15.39 -12.86
CA SER A 567 -11.28 -14.54 -11.74
C SER A 567 -10.66 -15.29 -10.55
N ILE A 568 -10.70 -16.63 -10.51
CA ILE A 568 -10.20 -17.41 -9.36
C ILE A 568 -8.71 -17.13 -9.06
N PRO A 569 -7.79 -17.03 -10.04
CA PRO A 569 -6.40 -16.64 -9.79
C PRO A 569 -6.25 -15.25 -9.15
N GLU A 570 -7.12 -14.29 -9.48
CA GLU A 570 -7.08 -12.95 -8.86
C GLU A 570 -7.40 -13.01 -7.36
N VAL A 571 -8.27 -13.94 -6.95
CA VAL A 571 -8.70 -14.12 -5.56
C VAL A 571 -7.74 -15.02 -4.79
N ALA A 572 -7.44 -16.21 -5.32
CA ALA A 572 -6.62 -17.20 -4.63
C ALA A 572 -5.11 -16.90 -4.67
N GLY A 573 -4.62 -16.19 -5.70
CA GLY A 573 -3.18 -15.96 -5.89
C GLY A 573 -2.37 -17.26 -5.81
N THR A 574 -1.25 -17.27 -5.09
CA THR A 574 -0.43 -18.48 -4.91
C THR A 574 -0.89 -19.36 -3.73
N ALA A 575 -2.05 -19.09 -3.14
CA ALA A 575 -2.50 -19.71 -1.88
C ALA A 575 -3.44 -20.92 -2.05
N ALA A 576 -3.64 -21.39 -3.27
CA ALA A 576 -4.45 -22.57 -3.59
C ALA A 576 -3.63 -23.65 -4.30
N VAL A 577 -4.12 -24.89 -4.24
CA VAL A 577 -3.69 -25.96 -5.14
C VAL A 577 -4.53 -25.87 -6.41
N TYR A 578 -3.87 -25.59 -7.53
CA TYR A 578 -4.51 -25.53 -8.83
C TYR A 578 -4.46 -26.88 -9.52
N VAL A 579 -5.60 -27.27 -10.12
CA VAL A 579 -5.74 -28.45 -10.97
C VAL A 579 -6.48 -28.08 -12.25
N LYS A 580 -6.21 -28.77 -13.34
CA LYS A 580 -6.96 -28.59 -14.58
C LYS A 580 -8.42 -29.00 -14.39
N ASP A 581 -9.32 -28.32 -15.10
CA ASP A 581 -10.77 -28.50 -14.92
C ASP A 581 -11.36 -29.76 -15.58
N ASP A 582 -10.50 -30.57 -16.22
CA ASP A 582 -10.82 -31.85 -16.84
C ASP A 582 -9.92 -33.02 -16.36
N ASP A 583 -8.95 -32.75 -15.46
CA ASP A 583 -7.96 -33.74 -15.03
C ASP A 583 -8.32 -34.40 -13.69
N VAL A 584 -8.93 -35.58 -13.79
CA VAL A 584 -9.37 -36.38 -12.65
C VAL A 584 -8.18 -36.89 -11.82
N GLU A 585 -7.06 -37.21 -12.45
CA GLU A 585 -5.88 -37.77 -11.77
C GLU A 585 -5.16 -36.67 -10.97
N GLU A 586 -5.00 -35.47 -11.56
CA GLU A 586 -4.44 -34.31 -10.88
C GLU A 586 -5.29 -33.89 -9.67
N MET A 587 -6.62 -33.88 -9.81
CA MET A 587 -7.54 -33.68 -8.68
C MET A 587 -7.35 -34.74 -7.59
N ALA A 588 -7.24 -36.02 -7.94
CA ALA A 588 -7.03 -37.09 -6.97
C ALA A 588 -5.69 -36.93 -6.21
N ASN A 589 -4.64 -36.53 -6.93
CA ASN A 589 -3.34 -36.21 -6.35
C ASN A 589 -3.43 -35.00 -5.40
N ALA A 590 -4.11 -33.92 -5.81
CA ALA A 590 -4.31 -32.74 -4.97
C ALA A 590 -5.05 -33.07 -3.66
N LEU A 591 -6.09 -33.91 -3.72
CA LEU A 591 -6.81 -34.41 -2.54
C LEU A 591 -5.89 -35.18 -1.59
N CYS A 592 -4.86 -35.88 -2.09
CA CYS A 592 -3.85 -36.55 -1.27
C CYS A 592 -2.81 -35.58 -0.70
N GLU A 593 -2.24 -34.71 -1.55
CA GLU A 593 -1.16 -33.79 -1.19
C GLU A 593 -1.58 -32.77 -0.13
N VAL A 594 -2.80 -32.22 -0.23
CA VAL A 594 -3.31 -31.18 0.71
C VAL A 594 -3.35 -31.65 2.17
N GLN A 595 -3.32 -32.97 2.39
CA GLN A 595 -3.34 -33.56 3.72
C GLN A 595 -1.94 -33.57 4.37
N LYS A 596 -0.87 -33.49 3.56
CA LYS A 596 0.50 -33.52 4.07
C LYS A 596 0.75 -32.28 4.92
N PRO A 597 1.23 -32.41 6.18
CA PRO A 597 1.34 -31.26 7.10
C PRO A 597 2.13 -30.07 6.54
N GLY A 598 3.23 -30.33 5.81
CA GLY A 598 4.05 -29.26 5.21
C GLY A 598 3.29 -28.45 4.16
N ILE A 599 2.61 -29.12 3.24
CA ILE A 599 1.80 -28.49 2.19
C ILE A 599 0.59 -27.78 2.81
N ARG A 600 -0.12 -28.48 3.71
CA ARG A 600 -1.27 -27.94 4.42
C ARG A 600 -0.95 -26.63 5.14
N ASN A 601 0.08 -26.64 5.98
CA ASN A 601 0.44 -25.46 6.77
C ASN A 601 0.87 -24.29 5.87
N SER A 602 1.60 -24.58 4.79
CA SER A 602 1.98 -23.56 3.80
C SER A 602 0.74 -22.91 3.16
N LEU A 603 -0.25 -23.70 2.75
CA LEU A 603 -1.50 -23.19 2.15
C LEU A 603 -2.32 -22.39 3.15
N ILE A 604 -2.40 -22.82 4.42
CA ILE A 604 -3.11 -22.07 5.47
C ILE A 604 -2.45 -20.70 5.69
N THR A 605 -1.12 -20.65 5.85
CA THR A 605 -0.39 -19.39 6.02
C THR A 605 -0.56 -18.47 4.82
N ALA A 606 -0.42 -19.00 3.60
CA ALA A 606 -0.60 -18.23 2.37
C ALA A 606 -2.04 -17.73 2.22
N GLY A 607 -3.05 -18.57 2.52
CA GLY A 607 -4.47 -18.23 2.40
C GLY A 607 -4.86 -17.11 3.35
N LEU A 608 -4.46 -17.18 4.62
CA LEU A 608 -4.72 -16.13 5.60
C LEU A 608 -4.07 -14.79 5.20
N ALA A 609 -2.86 -14.82 4.63
CA ALA A 609 -2.20 -13.62 4.14
C ALA A 609 -2.89 -13.05 2.89
N GLN A 610 -3.39 -13.91 2.00
CA GLN A 610 -4.11 -13.53 0.79
C GLN A 610 -5.47 -12.89 1.12
N ALA A 611 -6.25 -13.49 2.02
CA ALA A 611 -7.58 -13.00 2.38
C ALA A 611 -7.57 -11.59 2.97
N LYS A 612 -6.51 -11.20 3.70
CA LYS A 612 -6.34 -9.86 4.27
C LYS A 612 -6.27 -8.73 3.23
N LYS A 613 -6.03 -9.05 1.96
CA LYS A 613 -5.99 -8.05 0.88
C LYS A 613 -7.40 -7.53 0.53
N PHE A 614 -8.45 -8.27 0.88
CA PHE A 614 -9.84 -8.01 0.49
C PHE A 614 -10.69 -7.59 1.70
N SER A 615 -11.46 -6.51 1.56
CA SER A 615 -12.39 -6.01 2.59
C SER A 615 -13.59 -5.30 1.96
N TRP A 616 -14.75 -5.36 2.62
CA TRP A 616 -15.96 -4.69 2.14
C TRP A 616 -15.82 -3.17 2.11
N THR A 617 -15.10 -2.58 3.07
CA THR A 617 -14.82 -1.14 3.09
C THR A 617 -14.10 -0.65 1.83
N LYS A 618 -13.11 -1.40 1.33
CA LYS A 618 -12.40 -1.04 0.08
C LYS A 618 -13.35 -1.05 -1.12
N MET A 619 -14.20 -2.08 -1.19
CA MET A 619 -15.22 -2.19 -2.23
C MET A 619 -16.24 -1.05 -2.14
N ALA A 620 -16.79 -0.79 -0.95
CA ALA A 620 -17.79 0.25 -0.71
C ALA A 620 -17.29 1.64 -1.11
N ASN A 621 -16.03 1.97 -0.79
CA ASN A 621 -15.40 3.22 -1.21
C ASN A 621 -15.24 3.33 -2.73
N SER A 622 -14.85 2.23 -3.39
CA SER A 622 -14.69 2.19 -4.85
C SER A 622 -16.03 2.36 -5.56
N VAL A 623 -17.09 1.69 -5.07
CA VAL A 623 -18.44 1.80 -5.61
C VAL A 623 -19.03 3.19 -5.35
N SER A 624 -18.90 3.75 -4.13
CA SER A 624 -19.41 5.10 -3.84
C SER A 624 -18.73 6.17 -4.69
N TYR A 625 -17.41 6.05 -4.91
CA TYR A 625 -16.68 6.95 -5.80
C TYR A 625 -17.23 6.89 -7.22
N ALA A 626 -17.36 5.69 -7.79
CA ALA A 626 -17.89 5.50 -9.14
C ALA A 626 -19.33 6.05 -9.29
N LEU A 627 -20.18 5.85 -8.28
CA LEU A 627 -21.54 6.39 -8.28
C LEU A 627 -21.55 7.92 -8.33
N ILE A 628 -20.80 8.58 -7.44
CA ILE A 628 -20.75 10.05 -7.41
C ILE A 628 -20.10 10.59 -8.69
N ASP A 629 -19.02 9.97 -9.16
CA ASP A 629 -18.37 10.33 -10.42
C ASP A 629 -19.33 10.27 -11.60
N THR A 630 -20.16 9.22 -11.67
CA THR A 630 -21.16 9.07 -12.73
C THR A 630 -22.19 10.20 -12.72
N THR A 631 -22.57 10.73 -11.54
CA THR A 631 -23.50 11.88 -11.46
C THR A 631 -22.92 13.16 -12.10
N LEU A 632 -21.61 13.22 -12.32
CA LEU A 632 -20.92 14.36 -12.92
C LEU A 632 -20.65 14.19 -14.42
N GLN A 633 -20.94 13.02 -15.02
CA GLN A 633 -20.65 12.77 -16.44
C GLN A 633 -21.41 13.71 -17.37
N THR A 634 -22.59 14.19 -16.98
CA THR A 634 -23.39 15.17 -17.74
C THR A 634 -22.67 16.51 -17.95
N LEU A 635 -21.60 16.77 -17.18
CA LEU A 635 -20.80 17.98 -17.31
C LEU A 635 -19.75 17.90 -18.43
N ASN A 636 -19.61 16.77 -19.14
CA ASN A 636 -18.71 16.59 -20.28
C ASN A 636 -17.30 17.18 -20.03
N LEU A 637 -16.73 16.88 -18.86
CA LEU A 637 -15.47 17.46 -18.43
C LEU A 637 -14.33 17.05 -19.37
N LYS A 638 -13.49 18.00 -19.75
CA LYS A 638 -12.30 17.82 -20.60
C LYS A 638 -11.02 18.04 -19.79
N GLU A 639 -9.88 18.20 -20.48
CA GLU A 639 -8.58 18.43 -19.84
C GLU A 639 -8.52 19.73 -19.03
N ILE A 640 -9.27 20.75 -19.47
CA ILE A 640 -9.38 22.05 -18.80
C ILE A 640 -10.84 22.33 -18.53
N ASN A 641 -11.22 22.48 -17.26
CA ASN A 641 -12.57 22.80 -16.83
C ASN A 641 -12.56 24.17 -16.16
N LEU A 642 -13.22 25.14 -16.78
CA LEU A 642 -13.36 26.50 -16.29
C LEU A 642 -14.78 26.66 -15.74
N ILE A 643 -15.00 27.55 -14.75
CA ILE A 643 -16.33 27.79 -14.19
C ILE A 643 -16.66 29.28 -14.12
N ILE A 644 -17.90 29.66 -14.43
CA ILE A 644 -18.45 31.02 -14.24
C ILE A 644 -19.71 31.02 -13.39
N PHE A 645 -19.98 32.16 -12.74
CA PHE A 645 -21.18 32.40 -11.93
C PHE A 645 -21.94 33.63 -12.41
N PRO A 646 -22.65 33.56 -13.56
CA PRO A 646 -23.39 34.70 -14.10
C PRO A 646 -24.48 35.18 -13.13
N ASP A 647 -24.59 36.48 -12.91
CA ASP A 647 -25.72 37.06 -12.17
C ASP A 647 -26.96 37.16 -13.05
N TRP A 648 -27.76 36.09 -13.03
CA TRP A 648 -29.00 35.97 -13.78
C TRP A 648 -30.09 36.96 -13.37
N SER A 649 -29.90 37.75 -12.30
CA SER A 649 -30.83 38.82 -11.90
C SER A 649 -30.64 40.13 -12.69
N GLN A 650 -29.58 40.24 -13.47
CA GLN A 650 -29.30 41.40 -14.33
C GLN A 650 -30.20 41.44 -15.57
N THR A 651 -30.16 42.55 -16.31
CA THR A 651 -30.86 42.64 -17.60
C THR A 651 -30.23 41.70 -18.62
N GLU A 652 -31.06 41.15 -19.53
CA GLU A 652 -30.64 40.24 -20.61
C GLU A 652 -29.44 40.79 -21.41
N GLU A 653 -29.42 42.11 -21.64
CA GLU A 653 -28.35 42.82 -22.34
C GLU A 653 -27.01 42.76 -21.59
N LEU A 654 -27.01 42.94 -20.27
CA LEU A 654 -25.79 42.93 -19.46
C LEU A 654 -25.22 41.53 -19.30
N ILE A 655 -26.08 40.55 -19.03
CA ILE A 655 -25.64 39.15 -18.88
C ILE A 655 -25.16 38.57 -20.21
N SER A 656 -25.78 38.95 -21.33
CA SER A 656 -25.32 38.56 -22.67
C SER A 656 -23.94 39.12 -22.97
N LEU A 657 -23.65 40.36 -22.58
CA LEU A 657 -22.31 40.96 -22.74
C LEU A 657 -21.24 40.20 -21.94
N ASP A 658 -21.53 39.83 -20.69
CA ASP A 658 -20.61 39.07 -19.84
C ASP A 658 -20.32 37.67 -20.42
N LEU A 659 -21.37 36.96 -20.85
CA LEU A 659 -21.24 35.65 -21.48
C LEU A 659 -20.50 35.72 -22.83
N GLU A 660 -20.82 36.72 -23.65
CA GLU A 660 -20.18 36.95 -24.96
C GLU A 660 -18.67 37.16 -24.81
N GLN A 661 -18.25 37.99 -23.83
CA GLN A 661 -16.84 38.22 -23.54
C GLN A 661 -16.11 36.94 -23.15
N VAL A 662 -16.66 36.15 -22.22
CA VAL A 662 -16.01 34.91 -21.77
C VAL A 662 -15.94 33.89 -22.89
N ILE A 663 -17.08 33.59 -23.53
CA ILE A 663 -17.16 32.57 -24.57
C ILE A 663 -16.21 32.90 -25.71
N LYS A 664 -16.13 34.17 -26.13
CA LYS A 664 -15.19 34.61 -27.16
C LYS A 664 -13.73 34.37 -26.77
N VAL A 665 -13.33 34.73 -25.55
CA VAL A 665 -11.94 34.53 -25.08
C VAL A 665 -11.57 33.06 -24.99
N VAL A 666 -12.51 32.21 -24.57
CA VAL A 666 -12.27 30.77 -24.45
C VAL A 666 -12.27 30.09 -25.83
N ALA A 667 -13.23 30.40 -26.69
CA ALA A 667 -13.35 29.80 -28.03
C ALA A 667 -12.23 30.24 -28.99
N THR A 668 -11.65 31.44 -28.82
CA THR A 668 -10.48 31.90 -29.58
C THR A 668 -9.14 31.33 -29.08
N ASN A 669 -9.16 30.53 -28.01
CA ASN A 669 -7.95 29.87 -27.51
C ASN A 669 -7.52 28.73 -28.46
N ALA A 670 -6.21 28.54 -28.61
CA ALA A 670 -5.65 27.48 -29.46
C ALA A 670 -5.99 26.06 -28.99
N ASP A 671 -6.31 25.88 -27.70
CA ASP A 671 -6.68 24.60 -27.08
C ASP A 671 -8.17 24.54 -26.71
N SER A 672 -9.04 25.31 -27.39
CA SER A 672 -10.48 25.38 -27.09
C SER A 672 -11.19 24.02 -27.18
N ASP A 673 -10.70 23.12 -28.04
CA ASP A 673 -11.14 21.73 -28.18
C ASP A 673 -10.98 20.89 -26.90
N LYS A 674 -10.07 21.29 -26.00
CA LYS A 674 -9.78 20.64 -24.72
C LYS A 674 -10.44 21.31 -23.52
N ILE A 675 -11.26 22.34 -23.74
CA ILE A 675 -11.87 23.14 -22.67
C ILE A 675 -13.36 22.81 -22.53
N THR A 676 -13.78 22.64 -21.28
CA THR A 676 -15.18 22.67 -20.84
C THR A 676 -15.41 23.94 -20.02
N LEU A 677 -16.39 24.75 -20.41
CA LEU A 677 -16.85 25.91 -19.66
C LEU A 677 -18.12 25.56 -18.88
N LEU A 678 -17.99 25.43 -17.57
CA LEU A 678 -19.09 25.21 -16.64
C LEU A 678 -19.79 26.54 -16.33
N VAL A 679 -21.08 26.62 -16.55
CA VAL A 679 -21.87 27.83 -16.31
C VAL A 679 -22.84 27.57 -15.16
N ASN A 680 -22.65 28.22 -14.02
CA ASN A 680 -23.57 28.04 -12.89
C ASN A 680 -24.96 28.62 -13.19
N THR A 681 -25.99 27.81 -12.94
CA THR A 681 -27.40 28.17 -13.19
C THR A 681 -28.25 28.08 -11.92
N THR A 682 -27.64 28.14 -10.73
CA THR A 682 -28.35 27.94 -9.44
C THR A 682 -29.57 28.84 -9.26
N ASN A 683 -29.58 30.04 -9.85
CA ASN A 683 -30.62 31.06 -9.69
C ASN A 683 -31.45 31.34 -10.95
N ILE A 684 -31.41 30.46 -11.96
CA ILE A 684 -32.20 30.55 -13.19
C ILE A 684 -32.72 29.16 -13.59
N ALA A 685 -33.83 29.10 -14.33
CA ALA A 685 -34.24 27.84 -14.95
C ALA A 685 -33.21 27.44 -16.03
N GLY A 686 -32.85 26.16 -16.09
CA GLY A 686 -31.88 25.64 -17.07
C GLY A 686 -32.26 25.99 -18.51
N GLU A 687 -33.54 25.87 -18.87
CA GLU A 687 -34.07 26.21 -20.20
C GLU A 687 -33.84 27.69 -20.58
N ASP A 688 -34.02 28.60 -19.63
CA ASP A 688 -33.82 30.05 -19.86
C ASP A 688 -32.32 30.36 -20.04
N ALA A 689 -31.45 29.70 -19.28
CA ALA A 689 -30.00 29.82 -19.43
C ALA A 689 -29.51 29.26 -20.77
N GLU A 690 -30.02 28.10 -21.21
CA GLU A 690 -29.70 27.50 -22.51
C GLU A 690 -30.13 28.40 -23.68
N LEU A 691 -31.33 28.97 -23.60
CA LEU A 691 -31.85 29.90 -24.63
C LEU A 691 -30.94 31.12 -24.77
N LEU A 692 -30.52 31.71 -23.64
CA LEU A 692 -29.63 32.85 -23.64
C LEU A 692 -28.23 32.50 -24.18
N LEU A 693 -27.63 31.39 -23.72
CA LEU A 693 -26.33 30.94 -24.21
C LEU A 693 -26.36 30.62 -25.71
N SER A 694 -27.45 30.03 -26.19
CA SER A 694 -27.67 29.77 -27.62
C SER A 694 -27.75 31.07 -28.43
N SER A 695 -28.46 32.08 -27.90
CA SER A 695 -28.52 33.43 -28.48
C SER A 695 -27.13 34.06 -28.60
N VAL A 696 -26.35 34.04 -27.51
CA VAL A 696 -24.98 34.58 -27.47
C VAL A 696 -24.06 33.86 -28.45
N THR A 697 -24.12 32.53 -28.47
CA THR A 697 -23.30 31.67 -29.35
C THR A 697 -23.63 31.94 -30.82
N MET A 698 -24.92 32.06 -31.17
CA MET A 698 -25.36 32.36 -32.54
C MET A 698 -24.94 33.77 -32.98
N ASN A 699 -24.94 34.73 -32.05
CA ASN A 699 -24.52 36.10 -32.34
C ASN A 699 -23.01 36.19 -32.62
N LEU A 700 -22.19 35.48 -31.84
CA LEU A 700 -20.75 35.37 -32.07
C LEU A 700 -20.42 34.71 -33.42
N LEU A 701 -21.16 33.66 -33.79
CA LEU A 701 -21.02 33.03 -35.10
C LEU A 701 -21.34 34.01 -36.25
N MET A 702 -22.45 34.74 -36.14
CA MET A 702 -22.94 35.63 -37.20
C MET A 702 -22.15 36.93 -37.36
N GLN A 703 -21.66 37.51 -36.26
CA GLN A 703 -20.99 38.81 -36.27
C GLN A 703 -19.47 38.72 -36.34
N GLU A 704 -18.88 37.66 -35.77
CA GLU A 704 -17.43 37.52 -35.65
C GLU A 704 -16.84 36.34 -36.44
N ASP A 705 -17.66 35.59 -37.18
CA ASP A 705 -17.25 34.41 -37.96
C ASP A 705 -16.55 33.35 -37.07
N LEU A 706 -16.96 33.29 -35.80
CA LEU A 706 -16.39 32.42 -34.77
C LEU A 706 -17.23 31.14 -34.65
N ASP A 707 -16.72 30.02 -35.17
CA ASP A 707 -17.39 28.74 -35.02
C ASP A 707 -17.10 28.11 -33.66
N ILE A 708 -18.08 28.22 -32.76
CA ILE A 708 -18.01 27.66 -31.40
C ILE A 708 -18.38 26.17 -31.41
N THR A 709 -19.09 25.70 -32.45
CA THR A 709 -19.68 24.35 -32.48
C THR A 709 -18.68 23.23 -32.70
N GLU A 710 -17.46 23.54 -33.18
CA GLU A 710 -16.41 22.54 -33.44
C GLU A 710 -15.31 22.45 -32.37
N GLY A 711 -15.37 23.21 -31.26
CA GLY A 711 -14.27 23.28 -30.28
C GLY A 711 -14.67 23.30 -28.81
N LEU A 712 -15.37 24.35 -28.36
CA LEU A 712 -15.63 24.59 -26.94
C LEU A 712 -16.84 23.81 -26.44
N GLU A 713 -16.67 23.04 -25.36
CA GLU A 713 -17.81 22.44 -24.63
C GLU A 713 -18.35 23.44 -23.60
N ILE A 714 -19.66 23.70 -23.59
CA ILE A 714 -20.32 24.52 -22.57
C ILE A 714 -21.33 23.63 -21.85
N SER A 715 -21.19 23.51 -20.54
CA SER A 715 -22.08 22.67 -19.73
C SER A 715 -22.70 23.48 -18.59
N LEU A 716 -24.00 23.32 -18.40
CA LEU A 716 -24.73 24.00 -17.33
C LEU A 716 -24.55 23.28 -15.99
N LEU A 717 -24.22 24.05 -14.97
CA LEU A 717 -23.97 23.57 -13.62
C LEU A 717 -25.11 24.01 -12.70
N GLY A 718 -26.03 23.07 -12.43
CA GLY A 718 -27.11 23.25 -11.46
C GLY A 718 -26.63 23.18 -10.00
N ASN A 719 -27.57 22.91 -9.09
CA ASN A 719 -27.27 22.74 -7.68
C ASN A 719 -26.60 21.39 -7.40
N LEU A 720 -25.30 21.42 -7.11
CA LEU A 720 -24.54 20.25 -6.65
C LEU A 720 -24.48 20.17 -5.12
N ALA A 721 -24.48 18.96 -4.58
CA ALA A 721 -24.22 18.73 -3.16
C ALA A 721 -22.73 18.79 -2.82
N ASP A 722 -22.42 18.86 -1.52
CA ASP A 722 -21.05 18.93 -1.02
C ASP A 722 -20.17 17.75 -1.52
N ILE A 723 -20.70 16.53 -1.56
CA ILE A 723 -19.95 15.34 -2.03
C ILE A 723 -19.68 15.38 -3.56
N GLN A 724 -20.58 15.99 -4.33
CA GLN A 724 -20.38 16.21 -5.77
C GLN A 724 -19.36 17.31 -6.01
N TRP A 725 -19.39 18.36 -5.18
CA TRP A 725 -18.34 19.38 -5.17
C TRP A 725 -16.98 18.77 -4.79
N GLU A 726 -16.89 17.92 -3.77
CA GLU A 726 -15.63 17.23 -3.42
C GLU A 726 -15.05 16.42 -4.59
N ALA A 727 -15.90 15.79 -5.41
CA ALA A 727 -15.49 15.07 -6.60
C ALA A 727 -15.14 16.00 -7.78
N LEU A 728 -15.83 17.12 -7.94
CA LEU A 728 -15.67 18.07 -9.05
C LEU A 728 -14.51 19.06 -8.84
N LEU A 729 -14.30 19.56 -7.61
CA LEU A 729 -13.32 20.61 -7.29
C LEU A 729 -11.90 20.29 -7.76
N PRO A 730 -11.36 19.06 -7.58
CA PRO A 730 -10.02 18.73 -8.06
C PRO A 730 -9.89 18.78 -9.60
N ARG A 731 -11.01 18.84 -10.32
CA ARG A 731 -11.09 18.85 -11.78
C ARG A 731 -11.33 20.23 -12.36
N ILE A 732 -11.72 21.21 -11.53
CA ILE A 732 -11.89 22.61 -11.95
C ILE A 732 -10.54 23.31 -11.91
N ASN A 733 -10.10 23.82 -13.06
CA ASN A 733 -8.85 24.55 -13.17
C ASN A 733 -8.99 25.99 -12.69
N THR A 734 -10.09 26.67 -13.05
CA THR A 734 -10.29 28.07 -12.63
C THR A 734 -11.73 28.53 -12.65
N ARG A 735 -12.04 29.47 -11.76
CA ARG A 735 -13.23 30.31 -11.80
C ARG A 735 -12.93 31.62 -12.55
N ILE A 736 -13.73 31.95 -13.55
CA ILE A 736 -13.63 33.22 -14.26
C ILE A 736 -14.58 34.22 -13.60
N VAL A 737 -14.02 35.33 -13.11
CA VAL A 737 -14.75 36.42 -12.46
C VAL A 737 -15.37 37.32 -13.52
N LEU A 738 -16.71 37.34 -13.58
CA LEU A 738 -17.51 38.19 -14.46
C LEU A 738 -17.64 39.63 -13.91
N GLU A 739 -18.03 40.57 -14.75
CA GLU A 739 -18.36 41.94 -14.29
C GLU A 739 -19.59 41.92 -13.37
N HIS A 740 -20.60 41.12 -13.75
CA HIS A 740 -21.81 40.87 -12.96
C HIS A 740 -21.85 39.40 -12.52
N GLU A 741 -21.23 39.12 -11.38
CA GLU A 741 -21.10 37.76 -10.82
C GLU A 741 -22.03 37.53 -9.63
N ASP A 742 -22.73 36.40 -9.61
CA ASP A 742 -23.73 36.07 -8.60
C ASP A 742 -23.10 35.80 -7.23
N GLN A 743 -23.14 36.80 -6.35
CA GLN A 743 -22.60 36.71 -5.00
C GLN A 743 -23.38 35.73 -4.10
N GLN A 744 -24.65 35.47 -4.39
CA GLN A 744 -25.45 34.52 -3.62
C GLN A 744 -25.13 33.09 -4.00
N ALA A 745 -24.89 32.81 -5.29
CA ALA A 745 -24.44 31.50 -5.77
C ALA A 745 -23.03 31.18 -5.24
N LEU A 746 -22.11 32.16 -5.26
CA LEU A 746 -20.76 31.99 -4.73
C LEU A 746 -20.74 31.65 -3.23
N ALA A 747 -21.60 32.26 -2.42
CA ALA A 747 -21.69 31.94 -0.99
C ALA A 747 -22.12 30.47 -0.72
N GLN A 748 -22.67 29.79 -1.73
CA GLN A 748 -23.17 28.42 -1.64
C GLN A 748 -22.19 27.37 -2.19
N VAL A 749 -21.02 27.79 -2.66
CA VAL A 749 -19.99 26.91 -3.20
C VAL A 749 -18.73 27.08 -2.35
N PRO A 750 -17.86 26.06 -2.21
CA PRO A 750 -16.56 26.19 -1.55
C PRO A 750 -15.58 27.03 -2.41
N VAL A 751 -15.94 28.29 -2.64
CA VAL A 751 -15.24 29.24 -3.51
C VAL A 751 -13.81 29.49 -3.06
N ASP A 752 -13.53 29.38 -1.76
CA ASP A 752 -12.17 29.50 -1.20
C ASP A 752 -11.21 28.42 -1.74
N GLN A 753 -11.73 27.32 -2.27
CA GLN A 753 -10.95 26.24 -2.88
C GLN A 753 -10.73 26.42 -4.39
N LEU A 754 -11.44 27.36 -5.02
CA LEU A 754 -11.33 27.64 -6.45
C LEU A 754 -10.31 28.75 -6.72
N VAL A 755 -9.34 28.46 -7.57
CA VAL A 755 -8.46 29.49 -8.15
C VAL A 755 -9.32 30.40 -9.02
N SER A 756 -9.15 31.73 -8.92
CA SER A 756 -9.96 32.69 -9.70
C SER A 756 -9.11 33.55 -10.65
N SER A 757 -9.69 33.90 -11.79
CA SER A 757 -9.12 34.78 -12.83
C SER A 757 -10.07 35.88 -13.23
N LYS A 758 -9.54 37.04 -13.59
CA LYS A 758 -10.29 37.99 -14.43
C LYS A 758 -10.21 37.58 -15.90
N ILE A 759 -11.23 37.95 -16.68
CA ILE A 759 -11.32 37.67 -18.12
C ILE A 759 -10.07 38.16 -18.87
N ASP A 760 -9.59 39.37 -18.58
CA ASP A 760 -8.39 39.95 -19.23
C ASP A 760 -7.11 39.11 -19.06
N ASN A 761 -7.03 38.32 -18.00
CA ASN A 761 -5.89 37.45 -17.70
C ASN A 761 -6.14 35.99 -18.08
N LEU A 762 -7.33 35.66 -18.60
CA LEU A 762 -7.77 34.30 -18.81
C LEU A 762 -6.94 33.56 -19.85
N SER A 763 -6.60 34.16 -20.99
CA SER A 763 -5.74 33.50 -22.00
C SER A 763 -4.35 33.17 -21.44
N ASN A 764 -3.78 34.06 -20.63
CA ASN A 764 -2.52 33.81 -19.93
C ASN A 764 -2.69 32.74 -18.84
N GLN A 765 -3.81 32.73 -18.12
CA GLN A 765 -4.09 31.72 -17.10
C GLN A 765 -4.39 30.34 -17.69
N ILE A 766 -5.14 30.21 -18.78
CA ILE A 766 -5.33 28.95 -19.51
C ILE A 766 -3.99 28.42 -20.01
N HIS A 767 -3.14 29.31 -20.55
CA HIS A 767 -1.76 28.98 -20.88
C HIS A 767 -0.97 28.56 -19.63
N ILE A 768 -1.19 29.19 -18.47
CA ILE A 768 -0.62 28.79 -17.19
C ILE A 768 -1.20 27.46 -16.68
N PHE A 769 -2.48 27.11 -16.90
CA PHE A 769 -3.12 25.84 -16.51
C PHE A 769 -2.58 24.65 -17.30
N LEU A 770 -2.36 24.84 -18.60
CA LEU A 770 -1.58 23.92 -19.40
C LEU A 770 -0.11 23.85 -18.92
N LYS A 771 0.42 24.97 -18.42
CA LYS A 771 1.69 25.05 -17.68
C LYS A 771 1.58 24.62 -16.20
N GLU A 772 0.40 24.26 -15.70
CA GLU A 772 0.07 23.86 -14.33
C GLU A 772 -0.25 22.37 -14.26
N LYS A 773 -0.65 21.76 -15.38
CA LYS A 773 -0.29 20.38 -15.73
C LYS A 773 1.25 20.25 -15.72
N LYS A 774 1.96 21.26 -16.25
CA LYS A 774 3.40 21.48 -15.95
C LYS A 774 3.75 21.96 -14.53
N GLN A 775 2.77 22.21 -13.66
CA GLN A 775 2.97 22.37 -12.21
C GLN A 775 2.54 21.16 -11.39
N ILE A 776 1.77 20.19 -11.91
CA ILE A 776 1.72 18.85 -11.34
C ILE A 776 3.12 18.23 -11.51
N GLU A 777 3.76 18.48 -12.65
CA GLU A 777 5.22 18.35 -12.82
C GLU A 777 5.97 19.16 -11.73
N SER A 778 5.61 20.43 -11.47
CA SER A 778 6.18 21.22 -10.35
C SER A 778 5.85 20.68 -8.94
N LYS A 779 4.77 19.93 -8.72
CA LYS A 779 4.31 19.43 -7.42
C LYS A 779 4.98 18.09 -7.11
N ILE A 780 5.19 17.28 -8.15
CA ILE A 780 6.17 16.20 -8.16
C ILE A 780 7.53 16.79 -7.77
N LEU A 781 8.02 17.81 -8.51
CA LEU A 781 9.30 18.50 -8.25
C LEU A 781 9.42 19.15 -6.87
N ASN A 782 8.34 19.72 -6.32
CA ASN A 782 8.34 20.42 -5.02
C ASN A 782 8.45 19.47 -3.83
N ASN A 783 8.03 18.21 -4.00
CA ASN A 783 8.21 17.15 -3.02
C ASN A 783 9.53 16.38 -3.20
N LEU A 784 10.33 16.69 -4.23
CA LEU A 784 11.63 16.07 -4.40
C LEU A 784 12.65 16.70 -3.46
N ILE A 785 13.61 15.88 -3.06
CA ILE A 785 14.81 16.34 -2.38
C ILE A 785 15.92 16.51 -3.41
N THR A 786 16.66 17.61 -3.32
CA THR A 786 17.87 17.76 -4.12
C THR A 786 18.99 16.90 -3.55
N TYR A 787 19.45 15.94 -4.32
CA TYR A 787 20.60 15.11 -4.04
C TYR A 787 21.74 15.45 -5.00
N LYS A 788 22.98 15.55 -4.49
CA LYS A 788 24.13 15.91 -5.34
C LYS A 788 24.84 14.66 -5.82
N ILE A 789 24.74 14.38 -7.11
CA ILE A 789 25.64 13.45 -7.79
C ILE A 789 26.92 14.21 -8.09
N LYS A 790 27.89 14.13 -7.17
CA LYS A 790 29.12 14.93 -7.20
C LYS A 790 28.80 16.43 -7.34
N GLU A 791 29.09 17.06 -8.48
CA GLU A 791 28.85 18.50 -8.69
C GLU A 791 27.47 18.81 -9.31
N ILE A 792 26.79 17.82 -9.88
CA ILE A 792 25.47 18.01 -10.51
C ILE A 792 24.36 17.74 -9.47
N PRO A 793 23.54 18.75 -9.13
CA PRO A 793 22.34 18.54 -8.34
C PRO A 793 21.27 17.86 -9.19
N ILE A 794 20.65 16.82 -8.65
CA ILE A 794 19.46 16.19 -9.21
C ILE A 794 18.36 16.23 -8.16
N ASN A 795 17.12 16.31 -8.58
CA ASN A 795 15.95 16.20 -7.72
C ASN A 795 15.44 14.76 -7.78
N ILE A 796 15.21 14.15 -6.62
CA ILE A 796 14.75 12.76 -6.49
C ILE A 796 13.62 12.65 -5.46
N PRO A 797 12.74 11.63 -5.53
CA PRO A 797 11.72 11.42 -4.51
C PRO A 797 12.34 11.25 -3.10
N PRO A 798 11.65 11.67 -2.02
CA PRO A 798 12.18 11.57 -0.65
C PRO A 798 12.49 10.14 -0.20
N ASP A 799 11.77 9.17 -0.73
CA ASP A 799 11.94 7.73 -0.46
C ASP A 799 12.88 7.04 -1.46
N HIS A 800 13.48 7.78 -2.40
CA HIS A 800 14.42 7.22 -3.36
C HIS A 800 15.60 6.55 -2.64
N ALA A 801 15.90 5.30 -2.99
CA ALA A 801 16.91 4.50 -2.29
C ALA A 801 18.37 5.01 -2.47
N LEU A 802 18.67 5.81 -3.50
CA LEU A 802 20.02 6.22 -3.90
C LEU A 802 20.83 6.89 -2.78
N PRO A 803 20.31 7.87 -2.00
CA PRO A 803 21.05 8.46 -0.89
C PRO A 803 21.38 7.44 0.20
N SER A 804 20.45 6.53 0.49
CA SER A 804 20.65 5.46 1.47
C SER A 804 21.72 4.48 1.00
N TYR A 805 21.67 4.09 -0.27
CA TYR A 805 22.66 3.19 -0.87
C TYR A 805 24.05 3.81 -0.96
N GLN A 806 24.20 5.03 -1.48
CA GLN A 806 25.52 5.68 -1.51
C GLN A 806 26.08 5.97 -0.11
N ASN A 807 25.22 6.22 0.88
CA ASN A 807 25.64 6.41 2.28
C ASN A 807 26.09 5.08 2.93
N ARG A 808 25.37 3.98 2.66
CA ARG A 808 25.65 2.66 3.24
C ARG A 808 26.76 1.92 2.49
N PHE A 809 26.84 2.10 1.18
CA PHE A 809 27.70 1.40 0.25
C PHE A 809 28.42 2.43 -0.64
N ARG A 810 29.60 2.84 -0.18
CA ARG A 810 30.34 3.96 -0.77
C ARG A 810 30.73 3.79 -2.24
N LEU A 811 30.84 2.56 -2.72
CA LEU A 811 31.23 2.24 -4.09
C LEU A 811 30.04 2.08 -5.05
N TYR A 812 28.82 2.05 -4.52
CA TYR A 812 27.59 1.96 -5.28
C TYR A 812 27.57 3.03 -6.37
N ASP A 813 27.21 2.64 -7.59
CA ASP A 813 27.18 3.45 -8.83
C ASP A 813 28.48 4.15 -9.27
N LYS A 814 29.58 4.08 -8.52
CA LYS A 814 30.80 4.88 -8.82
C LYS A 814 31.62 4.35 -9.99
N PHE A 815 31.49 3.07 -10.32
CA PHE A 815 32.33 2.45 -11.34
C PHE A 815 32.09 3.04 -12.73
N ILE A 816 30.82 3.25 -13.12
CA ILE A 816 30.48 3.74 -14.45
C ILE A 816 31.09 5.13 -14.73
N GLY A 817 31.22 5.98 -13.71
CA GLY A 817 31.92 7.26 -13.83
C GLY A 817 33.43 7.11 -14.08
N VAL A 818 34.08 6.10 -13.49
CA VAL A 818 35.49 5.80 -13.80
C VAL A 818 35.63 5.22 -15.20
N LEU A 819 34.75 4.31 -15.60
CA LEU A 819 34.67 3.79 -16.96
C LEU A 819 34.50 4.92 -18.00
N ALA A 820 33.63 5.89 -17.73
CA ALA A 820 33.32 6.99 -18.64
C ALA A 820 34.54 7.84 -19.05
N LYS A 821 35.56 7.95 -18.18
CA LYS A 821 36.82 8.66 -18.50
C LYS A 821 37.59 8.06 -19.67
N TYR A 822 37.33 6.79 -19.96
CA TYR A 822 38.03 5.99 -20.96
C TYR A 822 37.21 5.79 -22.23
N LEU A 823 36.01 6.37 -22.31
CA LEU A 823 35.19 6.29 -23.52
C LEU A 823 35.88 7.05 -24.67
N PRO A 824 36.07 6.42 -25.83
CA PRO A 824 36.68 7.05 -26.98
C PRO A 824 35.70 8.00 -27.70
N ASN A 825 36.28 8.94 -28.46
CA ASN A 825 35.60 9.89 -29.35
C ASN A 825 34.43 10.67 -28.72
N SER A 826 34.62 11.97 -28.48
CA SER A 826 33.61 12.83 -27.86
C SER A 826 32.31 12.98 -28.66
N GLU A 827 32.32 12.65 -29.95
CA GLU A 827 31.14 12.74 -30.82
C GLU A 827 30.28 11.46 -30.78
N ASP A 828 30.83 10.33 -30.32
CA ASP A 828 30.08 9.07 -30.21
C ASP A 828 29.09 9.14 -29.03
N PHE A 829 27.91 8.53 -29.16
CA PHE A 829 26.84 8.65 -28.16
C PHE A 829 26.79 7.46 -27.19
N ILE A 830 26.25 7.73 -26.00
CA ILE A 830 25.95 6.75 -24.97
C ILE A 830 24.44 6.52 -24.96
N VAL A 831 23.99 5.29 -24.69
CA VAL A 831 22.59 4.98 -24.43
C VAL A 831 22.46 4.54 -22.97
N ASP A 832 21.55 5.17 -22.24
CA ASP A 832 21.17 4.88 -20.85
C ASP A 832 19.69 4.47 -20.83
N ILE A 833 19.43 3.17 -20.78
CA ILE A 833 18.08 2.58 -20.72
C ILE A 833 17.72 2.31 -19.26
N GLY A 834 16.51 2.68 -18.86
CA GLY A 834 16.13 2.71 -17.45
C GLY A 834 16.85 3.84 -16.74
N ALA A 835 16.84 5.02 -17.35
CA ALA A 835 17.55 6.19 -16.84
C ALA A 835 16.90 6.77 -15.57
N ASN A 836 15.67 6.33 -15.23
CA ASN A 836 14.92 6.69 -14.04
C ASN A 836 14.87 8.22 -13.85
N VAL A 837 15.48 8.75 -12.79
CA VAL A 837 15.54 10.19 -12.48
C VAL A 837 16.76 10.91 -13.10
N GLY A 838 17.58 10.20 -13.88
CA GLY A 838 18.76 10.74 -14.59
C GLY A 838 20.05 10.80 -13.75
N ASP A 839 20.16 10.03 -12.67
CA ASP A 839 21.30 10.04 -11.75
C ASP A 839 22.59 9.45 -12.37
N THR A 840 22.47 8.34 -13.10
CA THR A 840 23.59 7.75 -13.87
C THR A 840 24.07 8.72 -14.95
N THR A 841 23.13 9.33 -15.68
CA THR A 841 23.44 10.35 -16.69
C THR A 841 24.13 11.57 -16.08
N ALA A 842 23.68 12.06 -14.91
CA ALA A 842 24.35 13.14 -14.19
C ALA A 842 25.78 12.78 -13.79
N LEU A 843 26.05 11.51 -13.45
CA LEU A 843 27.42 11.06 -13.21
C LEU A 843 28.25 11.07 -14.50
N LEU A 844 27.73 10.52 -15.60
CA LEU A 844 28.41 10.44 -16.90
C LEU A 844 28.80 11.82 -17.45
N LEU A 845 27.90 12.81 -17.34
CA LEU A 845 28.12 14.18 -17.79
C LEU A 845 29.37 14.85 -17.18
N GLN A 846 29.80 14.39 -16.00
CA GLN A 846 30.96 14.91 -15.28
C GLN A 846 32.28 14.21 -15.62
N TYR A 847 32.23 13.08 -16.31
CA TYR A 847 33.41 12.26 -16.62
C TYR A 847 33.71 12.16 -18.11
N CYS A 848 32.73 12.45 -18.99
CA CYS A 848 32.91 12.43 -20.42
C CYS A 848 32.13 13.57 -21.10
N SER A 849 32.47 13.87 -22.36
CA SER A 849 31.83 14.89 -23.19
C SER A 849 30.83 14.33 -24.21
N ASN A 850 30.68 13.01 -24.29
CA ASN A 850 29.80 12.30 -25.21
C ASN A 850 28.31 12.73 -25.11
N PRO A 851 27.56 12.77 -26.22
CA PRO A 851 26.10 12.84 -26.19
C PRO A 851 25.49 11.61 -25.52
N ILE A 852 24.34 11.75 -24.85
CA ILE A 852 23.70 10.69 -24.07
C ILE A 852 22.21 10.61 -24.45
N VAL A 853 21.77 9.44 -24.91
CA VAL A 853 20.36 9.12 -25.13
C VAL A 853 19.83 8.46 -23.86
N CYS A 854 18.90 9.11 -23.19
CA CYS A 854 18.31 8.67 -21.92
C CYS A 854 16.89 8.18 -22.19
N ILE A 855 16.60 6.93 -21.86
CA ILE A 855 15.31 6.29 -22.12
C ILE A 855 14.70 5.86 -20.78
N GLU A 856 13.50 6.34 -20.50
CA GLU A 856 12.74 5.99 -19.29
C GLU A 856 11.29 5.68 -19.66
N ALA A 857 10.75 4.57 -19.13
CA ALA A 857 9.40 4.11 -19.47
C ALA A 857 8.33 4.72 -18.55
N ASP A 858 8.64 4.96 -17.27
CA ASP A 858 7.71 5.56 -16.33
C ASP A 858 7.58 7.05 -16.58
N GLU A 859 6.35 7.53 -16.78
CA GLU A 859 6.11 8.93 -17.07
C GLU A 859 6.59 9.85 -15.93
N GLU A 860 6.36 9.50 -14.66
CA GLU A 860 6.76 10.34 -13.53
C GLU A 860 8.28 10.50 -13.45
N PHE A 861 9.02 9.39 -13.57
CA PHE A 861 10.48 9.43 -13.55
C PHE A 861 11.05 10.09 -14.79
N PHE A 862 10.44 9.90 -15.96
CA PHE A 862 10.80 10.61 -17.17
C PHE A 862 10.71 12.14 -16.98
N TRP A 863 9.64 12.65 -16.35
CA TRP A 863 9.51 14.07 -16.04
C TRP A 863 10.59 14.57 -15.08
N ILE A 864 10.89 13.81 -14.03
CA ILE A 864 11.94 14.15 -13.06
C ILE A 864 13.30 14.21 -13.77
N MET A 865 13.60 13.24 -14.63
CA MET A 865 14.80 13.22 -15.45
C MET A 865 14.87 14.41 -16.41
N GLU A 866 13.79 14.74 -17.10
CA GLU A 866 13.75 15.90 -18.00
C GLU A 866 14.06 17.20 -17.26
N HIS A 867 13.53 17.35 -16.05
CA HIS A 867 13.86 18.49 -15.22
C HIS A 867 15.33 18.50 -14.80
N ASN A 868 15.83 17.38 -14.27
CA ASN A 868 17.21 17.25 -13.79
C ASN A 868 18.26 17.50 -14.88
N LEU A 869 17.94 17.10 -16.12
CA LEU A 869 18.84 17.21 -17.26
C LEU A 869 18.55 18.43 -18.15
N SER A 870 17.67 19.33 -17.71
CA SER A 870 17.22 20.48 -18.51
C SER A 870 18.34 21.44 -18.93
N GLU A 871 19.39 21.58 -18.13
CA GLU A 871 20.60 22.39 -18.45
C GLU A 871 21.53 21.70 -19.46
N TYR A 872 21.34 20.40 -19.69
CA TYR A 872 22.22 19.56 -20.50
C TYR A 872 21.57 19.11 -21.82
N LYS A 873 20.46 19.74 -22.24
CA LYS A 873 19.72 19.44 -23.49
C LYS A 873 20.57 19.43 -24.76
N GLN A 874 21.70 20.13 -24.78
CA GLN A 874 22.65 20.09 -25.91
C GLN A 874 23.45 18.79 -26.00
N ARG A 875 23.49 18.02 -24.91
CA ARG A 875 24.20 16.76 -24.77
C ARG A 875 23.29 15.58 -24.47
N THR A 876 22.04 15.80 -24.07
CA THR A 876 21.09 14.74 -23.72
C THR A 876 19.90 14.71 -24.68
N ILE A 877 19.53 13.51 -25.13
CA ILE A 877 18.29 13.23 -25.85
C ILE A 877 17.43 12.41 -24.91
N LEU A 878 16.21 12.86 -24.62
CA LEU A 878 15.34 12.23 -23.63
C LEU A 878 14.15 11.59 -24.34
N ILE A 879 13.88 10.33 -24.02
CA ILE A 879 12.87 9.53 -24.70
C ILE A 879 12.01 8.81 -23.66
N ASN A 880 10.69 9.02 -23.70
CA ASN A 880 9.73 8.27 -22.89
C ASN A 880 9.25 7.06 -23.69
N SER A 881 9.82 5.89 -23.45
CA SER A 881 9.44 4.66 -24.14
C SER A 881 9.89 3.43 -23.36
N PHE A 882 9.08 2.37 -23.44
CA PHE A 882 9.46 1.05 -22.98
C PHE A 882 10.19 0.29 -24.09
N ILE A 883 11.41 -0.17 -23.83
CA ILE A 883 12.22 -0.86 -24.86
C ILE A 883 11.90 -2.36 -24.89
N SER A 884 11.51 -2.86 -26.05
CA SER A 884 11.40 -4.31 -26.27
C SER A 884 11.57 -4.70 -27.75
N GLY A 885 11.77 -5.99 -28.01
CA GLY A 885 11.81 -6.54 -29.38
C GLY A 885 10.45 -6.62 -30.08
N ASN A 886 9.35 -6.35 -29.36
CA ASN A 886 7.98 -6.40 -29.85
C ASN A 886 7.33 -5.00 -29.81
N ASN A 887 6.25 -4.79 -30.56
CA ASN A 887 5.52 -3.50 -30.55
C ASN A 887 4.72 -3.27 -29.25
N PHE A 888 4.49 -4.34 -28.49
CA PHE A 888 3.72 -4.32 -27.25
C PHE A 888 4.30 -5.36 -26.29
N LYS A 889 4.25 -5.06 -24.99
CA LYS A 889 4.67 -6.01 -23.95
C LYS A 889 3.69 -6.02 -22.78
N ASN A 890 3.50 -7.21 -22.21
CA ASN A 890 2.64 -7.46 -21.05
C ASN A 890 3.40 -7.16 -19.75
N VAL A 891 3.57 -5.87 -19.43
CA VAL A 891 4.37 -5.40 -18.30
C VAL A 891 3.64 -4.36 -17.48
N GLU A 892 3.86 -4.39 -16.18
CA GLU A 892 3.48 -3.35 -15.24
C GLU A 892 4.73 -2.68 -14.68
N LEU A 893 4.78 -1.36 -14.74
CA LEU A 893 5.79 -0.59 -14.00
C LEU A 893 5.37 -0.51 -12.53
N VAL A 894 6.12 -1.17 -11.66
CA VAL A 894 5.88 -1.22 -10.21
C VAL A 894 6.85 -0.26 -9.53
N LYS A 895 6.32 0.77 -8.87
CA LYS A 895 7.11 1.74 -8.10
C LYS A 895 7.43 1.22 -6.71
N SER A 896 8.69 1.36 -6.28
CA SER A 896 9.10 1.09 -4.90
C SER A 896 10.36 1.86 -4.53
N SER A 897 10.41 2.46 -3.34
CA SER A 897 11.59 3.20 -2.85
C SER A 897 12.10 4.26 -3.84
N GLY A 898 11.18 5.05 -4.40
CA GLY A 898 11.46 6.08 -5.39
C GLY A 898 12.10 5.60 -6.71
N THR A 899 12.00 4.33 -7.07
CA THR A 899 12.36 3.78 -8.39
C THR A 899 11.19 3.02 -9.01
N ALA A 900 11.20 2.80 -10.32
CA ALA A 900 10.27 1.92 -11.03
C ALA A 900 11.01 0.72 -11.59
N ARG A 901 10.41 -0.46 -11.45
CA ARG A 901 10.83 -1.66 -12.14
C ARG A 901 9.73 -2.18 -13.03
N ALA A 902 10.10 -2.72 -14.18
CA ALA A 902 9.16 -3.48 -14.98
C ALA A 902 8.93 -4.84 -14.34
N VAL A 903 7.69 -5.34 -14.38
CA VAL A 903 7.32 -6.68 -13.93
C VAL A 903 6.36 -7.28 -14.95
N GLU A 904 6.61 -8.51 -15.40
CA GLU A 904 5.67 -9.16 -16.31
C GLU A 904 4.30 -9.33 -15.64
N ARG A 905 3.27 -8.91 -16.37
CA ARG A 905 1.86 -8.99 -15.98
C ARG A 905 1.04 -9.27 -17.22
N GLU A 906 0.38 -10.42 -17.24
CA GLU A 906 -0.44 -10.90 -18.37
C GLU A 906 -1.55 -9.93 -18.83
N ASN A 907 -1.81 -8.84 -18.08
CA ASN A 907 -2.98 -7.97 -18.24
C ASN A 907 -2.66 -6.47 -18.44
N LYS A 908 -1.38 -6.06 -18.45
CA LYS A 908 -1.01 -4.67 -18.73
C LYS A 908 -0.21 -4.62 -20.02
N ILE A 909 -0.85 -4.22 -21.11
CA ILE A 909 -0.18 -4.04 -22.40
C ILE A 909 0.39 -2.63 -22.44
N VAL A 910 1.71 -2.52 -22.45
CA VAL A 910 2.41 -1.26 -22.66
C VAL A 910 2.92 -1.27 -24.10
N LYS A 911 2.69 -0.17 -24.82
CA LYS A 911 3.32 0.05 -26.14
C LYS A 911 4.83 0.10 -25.94
N SER A 912 5.56 -0.63 -26.78
CA SER A 912 7.01 -0.68 -26.72
C SER A 912 7.62 -0.46 -28.08
N ASP A 913 8.80 0.15 -28.10
CA ASP A 913 9.56 0.42 -29.32
C ASP A 913 10.88 -0.36 -29.29
N SER A 914 11.35 -0.78 -30.46
CA SER A 914 12.69 -1.35 -30.57
C SER A 914 13.75 -0.25 -30.47
N LEU A 915 14.89 -0.54 -29.83
CA LEU A 915 15.99 0.42 -29.73
C LEU A 915 16.45 0.89 -31.12
N GLU A 916 16.45 0.00 -32.10
CA GLU A 916 16.78 0.32 -33.49
C GLU A 916 15.83 1.37 -34.09
N SER A 917 14.52 1.23 -33.87
CA SER A 917 13.53 2.20 -34.36
C SER A 917 13.76 3.57 -33.73
N ILE A 918 13.98 3.60 -32.43
CA ILE A 918 14.21 4.85 -31.71
C ILE A 918 15.47 5.55 -32.23
N LEU A 919 16.60 4.85 -32.30
CA LEU A 919 17.88 5.47 -32.67
C LEU A 919 17.90 5.97 -34.12
N LYS A 920 17.11 5.35 -35.02
CA LYS A 920 16.95 5.80 -36.41
C LYS A 920 16.36 7.21 -36.51
N ASP A 921 15.48 7.59 -35.60
CA ASP A 921 14.79 8.88 -35.66
C ASP A 921 15.69 10.08 -35.34
N TYR A 922 16.85 9.85 -34.71
CA TYR A 922 17.75 10.93 -34.24
C TYR A 922 19.02 11.11 -35.06
N ASN A 923 19.27 10.29 -36.10
CA ASN A 923 20.44 10.37 -36.99
C ASN A 923 21.77 10.54 -36.23
N LEU A 924 21.99 9.70 -35.22
CA LEU A 924 23.14 9.74 -34.32
C LEU A 924 24.35 9.02 -34.91
N PRO A 925 25.59 9.39 -34.53
CA PRO A 925 26.81 8.84 -35.12
C PRO A 925 27.02 7.37 -34.73
N LYS A 926 27.72 7.09 -33.63
CA LYS A 926 28.05 5.71 -33.22
C LYS A 926 27.81 5.53 -31.73
N CYS A 927 27.18 4.42 -31.35
CA CYS A 927 27.03 4.05 -29.94
C CYS A 927 28.36 3.54 -29.38
N VAL A 928 28.87 4.17 -28.32
CA VAL A 928 30.13 3.78 -27.65
C VAL A 928 29.91 2.99 -26.37
N LEU A 929 28.81 3.26 -25.66
CA LEU A 929 28.40 2.60 -24.43
C LEU A 929 26.88 2.40 -24.46
N LEU A 930 26.43 1.16 -24.28
CA LEU A 930 25.03 0.81 -24.11
C LEU A 930 24.87 0.28 -22.68
N LYS A 931 24.17 1.07 -21.85
CA LYS A 931 23.84 0.73 -20.48
C LYS A 931 22.34 0.43 -20.38
N THR A 932 22.00 -0.63 -19.66
CA THR A 932 20.61 -0.96 -19.30
C THR A 932 20.54 -1.27 -17.82
N ASP A 933 19.50 -0.75 -17.17
CA ASP A 933 19.19 -0.96 -15.76
C ASP A 933 17.67 -0.91 -15.60
N THR A 934 17.03 -2.06 -15.85
CA THR A 934 15.57 -2.14 -15.92
C THR A 934 15.00 -3.13 -14.92
N ASP A 935 15.76 -3.43 -13.87
CA ASP A 935 15.41 -4.30 -12.74
C ASP A 935 14.78 -5.63 -13.22
N GLY A 936 15.55 -6.38 -14.02
CA GLY A 936 15.20 -7.76 -14.43
C GLY A 936 14.83 -7.96 -15.90
N PHE A 937 14.79 -6.90 -16.72
CA PHE A 937 14.49 -6.98 -18.16
C PHE A 937 15.71 -6.80 -19.08
N ASP A 938 16.89 -6.61 -18.50
CA ASP A 938 18.13 -6.25 -19.19
C ASP A 938 18.56 -7.29 -20.23
N PHE A 939 18.37 -8.58 -19.94
CA PHE A 939 18.71 -9.65 -20.88
C PHE A 939 17.88 -9.57 -22.15
N GLU A 940 16.57 -9.31 -22.04
CA GLU A 940 15.68 -9.20 -23.19
C GLU A 940 15.96 -7.94 -24.01
N ILE A 941 16.26 -6.83 -23.35
CA ILE A 941 16.63 -5.58 -24.01
C ILE A 941 17.92 -5.78 -24.82
N LEU A 942 18.93 -6.41 -24.24
CA LEU A 942 20.19 -6.68 -24.94
C LEU A 942 20.02 -7.70 -26.06
N LEU A 943 19.22 -8.76 -25.86
CA LEU A 943 18.91 -9.76 -26.89
C LEU A 943 18.10 -9.18 -28.06
N SER A 944 17.19 -8.24 -27.79
CA SER A 944 16.44 -7.53 -28.84
C SER A 944 17.27 -6.42 -29.52
N SER A 945 18.39 -6.02 -28.93
CA SER A 945 19.30 -4.98 -29.45
C SER A 945 20.54 -5.54 -30.17
N LEU A 946 20.57 -6.84 -30.51
CA LEU A 946 21.75 -7.48 -31.12
C LEU A 946 22.20 -6.83 -32.44
N SER A 947 21.29 -6.29 -33.25
CA SER A 947 21.64 -5.58 -34.50
C SER A 947 22.52 -4.35 -34.22
N ILE A 948 22.12 -3.53 -33.24
CA ILE A 948 22.84 -2.35 -32.78
C ILE A 948 24.19 -2.72 -32.15
N ILE A 949 24.22 -3.81 -31.36
CA ILE A 949 25.45 -4.30 -30.73
C ILE A 949 26.45 -4.77 -31.79
N GLU A 950 25.98 -5.51 -32.80
CA GLU A 950 26.83 -5.99 -33.90
C GLU A 950 27.35 -4.83 -34.75
N GLU A 951 26.48 -3.86 -35.08
CA GLU A 951 26.83 -2.70 -35.91
C GLU A 951 27.87 -1.81 -35.24
N TYR A 952 27.67 -1.41 -33.98
CA TYR A 952 28.51 -0.41 -33.34
C TYR A 952 29.64 -1.02 -32.48
N SER A 953 29.47 -2.26 -32.02
CA SER A 953 30.30 -2.91 -31.00
C SER A 953 30.56 -2.02 -29.76
N PRO A 954 29.51 -1.55 -29.06
CA PRO A 954 29.66 -0.69 -27.89
C PRO A 954 30.24 -1.45 -26.69
N ILE A 955 30.76 -0.74 -25.69
CA ILE A 955 30.92 -1.33 -24.35
C ILE A 955 29.51 -1.57 -23.81
N LEU A 956 29.26 -2.74 -23.20
CA LEU A 956 27.96 -3.04 -22.59
C LEU A 956 28.07 -2.96 -21.08
N TYR A 957 27.08 -2.34 -20.44
CA TYR A 957 26.94 -2.30 -18.98
C TYR A 957 25.52 -2.73 -18.64
N TRP A 958 25.34 -3.72 -17.79
CA TRP A 958 23.99 -4.09 -17.32
C TRP A 958 23.95 -4.58 -15.89
N GLU A 959 22.80 -4.40 -15.26
CA GLU A 959 22.45 -5.05 -14.01
C GLU A 959 22.11 -6.53 -14.29
N ASN A 960 22.92 -7.44 -13.74
CA ASN A 960 22.76 -8.87 -13.92
C ASN A 960 22.02 -9.48 -12.73
N GLU A 961 20.69 -9.33 -12.74
CA GLU A 961 19.79 -9.84 -11.71
C GLU A 961 19.26 -11.24 -12.09
N ILE A 962 19.51 -12.24 -11.21
CA ILE A 962 19.09 -13.62 -11.44
C ILE A 962 18.01 -13.99 -10.41
N LEU A 963 16.74 -13.89 -10.83
CA LEU A 963 15.57 -14.19 -10.00
C LEU A 963 14.90 -15.54 -10.31
N SER A 964 15.14 -16.11 -11.50
CA SER A 964 14.44 -17.29 -11.99
C SER A 964 15.35 -18.17 -12.87
N LEU A 965 14.91 -19.40 -13.13
CA LEU A 965 15.59 -20.28 -14.10
C LEU A 965 15.55 -19.71 -15.53
N GLU A 966 14.52 -18.94 -15.85
CA GLU A 966 14.39 -18.25 -17.13
C GLU A 966 15.48 -17.17 -17.29
N HIS A 967 15.75 -16.39 -16.25
CA HIS A 967 16.86 -15.42 -16.27
C HIS A 967 18.22 -16.10 -16.48
N ILE A 968 18.45 -17.29 -15.90
CA ILE A 968 19.66 -18.08 -16.20
C ILE A 968 19.74 -18.43 -17.70
N ALA A 969 18.63 -18.86 -18.30
CA ALA A 969 18.59 -19.22 -19.71
C ALA A 969 18.85 -18.01 -20.62
N LEU A 970 18.22 -16.87 -20.33
CA LEU A 970 18.41 -15.62 -21.07
C LEU A 970 19.85 -15.09 -20.94
N ALA A 971 20.41 -15.08 -19.72
CA ALA A 971 21.80 -14.69 -19.48
C ALA A 971 22.78 -15.57 -20.28
N LYS A 972 22.56 -16.89 -20.30
CA LYS A 972 23.36 -17.82 -21.09
C LYS A 972 23.24 -17.57 -22.60
N ALA A 973 22.02 -17.31 -23.09
CA ALA A 973 21.80 -16.98 -24.49
C ALA A 973 22.55 -15.70 -24.89
N LEU A 974 22.47 -14.66 -24.06
CA LEU A 974 23.18 -13.40 -24.26
C LEU A 974 24.70 -13.62 -24.28
N LEU A 975 25.28 -14.30 -23.29
CA LEU A 975 26.73 -14.54 -23.21
C LEU A 975 27.27 -15.31 -24.42
N ASN A 976 26.50 -16.28 -24.95
CA ASN A 976 26.86 -16.99 -26.17
C ASN A 976 26.89 -16.06 -27.38
N LYS A 977 25.86 -15.21 -27.55
CA LYS A 977 25.79 -14.23 -28.63
C LYS A 977 26.93 -13.21 -28.55
N LEU A 978 27.22 -12.71 -27.35
CA LEU A 978 28.35 -11.81 -27.12
C LEU A 978 29.70 -12.48 -27.43
N THR A 979 29.86 -13.77 -27.11
CA THR A 979 31.06 -14.54 -27.46
C THR A 979 31.23 -14.67 -28.98
N GLU A 980 30.15 -14.93 -29.72
CA GLU A 980 30.12 -14.94 -31.19
C GLU A 980 30.56 -13.57 -31.77
N MET A 981 30.18 -12.48 -31.10
CA MET A 981 30.53 -11.09 -31.44
C MET A 981 31.90 -10.62 -30.91
N ASN A 982 32.74 -11.53 -30.41
CA ASN A 982 34.08 -11.26 -29.85
C ASN A 982 34.12 -10.39 -28.57
N TYR A 983 33.11 -10.49 -27.72
CA TYR A 983 33.17 -10.02 -26.34
C TYR A 983 33.69 -11.17 -25.46
N ARG A 984 34.95 -11.07 -25.03
CA ARG A 984 35.63 -12.16 -24.29
C ARG A 984 36.08 -11.77 -22.89
N LYS A 985 36.09 -10.47 -22.57
CA LYS A 985 36.56 -9.94 -21.31
C LYS A 985 35.47 -9.15 -20.61
N TYR A 986 35.32 -9.43 -19.33
CA TYR A 986 34.29 -8.84 -18.49
C TYR A 986 34.89 -8.28 -17.20
N ILE A 987 34.37 -7.15 -16.77
CA ILE A 987 34.50 -6.70 -15.37
C ILE A 987 33.18 -7.06 -14.68
N VAL A 988 33.26 -7.66 -13.50
CA VAL A 988 32.09 -7.99 -12.68
C VAL A 988 32.24 -7.36 -11.31
N LEU A 989 31.22 -6.63 -10.90
CA LEU A 989 31.11 -5.99 -9.60
C LEU A 989 29.94 -6.63 -8.83
N ASP A 990 29.99 -6.59 -7.50
CA ASP A 990 28.78 -6.85 -6.71
C ASP A 990 27.81 -5.66 -6.80
N ASN A 991 26.57 -5.83 -6.32
CA ASN A 991 25.55 -4.78 -6.29
C ASN A 991 25.90 -3.57 -5.39
N PHE A 992 27.07 -3.53 -4.79
CA PHE A 992 27.58 -2.43 -3.98
C PHE A 992 28.80 -1.75 -4.63
N GLY A 993 29.19 -2.16 -5.84
CA GLY A 993 30.31 -1.62 -6.61
C GLY A 993 31.66 -2.23 -6.26
N ASN A 994 31.75 -3.25 -5.41
CA ASN A 994 33.03 -3.91 -5.15
C ASN A 994 33.41 -4.82 -6.33
N PRO A 995 34.67 -4.77 -6.81
CA PRO A 995 35.11 -5.64 -7.88
C PRO A 995 35.21 -7.09 -7.42
N LEU A 996 34.45 -7.99 -8.05
CA LEU A 996 34.60 -9.43 -7.91
C LEU A 996 35.70 -9.95 -8.82
N ILE A 997 35.73 -9.49 -10.07
CA ILE A 997 36.78 -9.79 -11.04
C ILE A 997 36.89 -8.68 -12.09
N TYR A 998 38.12 -8.36 -12.50
CA TYR A 998 38.37 -7.36 -13.55
C TYR A 998 38.60 -7.96 -14.94
N GLU A 999 38.98 -9.23 -15.02
CA GLU A 999 39.13 -9.97 -16.29
C GLU A 999 38.44 -11.33 -16.16
N GLY A 1000 37.11 -11.29 -16.06
CA GLY A 1000 36.25 -12.48 -16.06
C GLY A 1000 36.03 -13.03 -17.46
N SER A 1001 35.63 -14.30 -17.53
CA SER A 1001 35.15 -14.98 -18.74
C SER A 1001 33.64 -15.21 -18.67
N SER A 1002 33.01 -15.50 -19.81
CA SER A 1002 31.59 -15.88 -19.86
C SER A 1002 31.29 -17.09 -18.97
N GLN A 1003 32.17 -18.09 -18.96
CA GLN A 1003 32.06 -19.26 -18.09
C GLN A 1003 32.06 -18.90 -16.59
N TRP A 1004 32.86 -17.91 -16.20
CA TRP A 1004 32.90 -17.44 -14.82
C TRP A 1004 31.59 -16.75 -14.43
N ILE A 1005 31.02 -15.95 -15.33
CA ILE A 1005 29.71 -15.30 -15.12
C ILE A 1005 28.61 -16.36 -14.99
N GLU A 1006 28.59 -17.38 -15.84
CA GLU A 1006 27.62 -18.49 -15.72
C GLU A 1006 27.68 -19.15 -14.34
N GLN A 1007 28.89 -19.44 -13.83
CA GLN A 1007 29.08 -20.00 -12.49
C GLN A 1007 28.60 -19.05 -11.38
N MET A 1008 28.81 -17.75 -11.54
CA MET A 1008 28.34 -16.76 -10.58
C MET A 1008 26.81 -16.64 -10.59
N ASN A 1009 26.17 -16.71 -11.77
CA ASN A 1009 24.73 -16.72 -11.91
C ASN A 1009 24.09 -17.93 -11.21
N GLU A 1010 24.69 -19.11 -11.36
CA GLU A 1010 24.29 -20.31 -10.62
C GLU A 1010 24.46 -20.14 -9.11
N TYR A 1011 25.56 -19.52 -8.66
CA TYR A 1011 25.79 -19.23 -7.25
C TYR A 1011 24.72 -18.30 -6.67
N LEU A 1012 24.43 -17.18 -7.35
CA LEU A 1012 23.40 -16.22 -6.94
C LEU A 1012 22.04 -16.89 -6.83
N PHE A 1013 21.63 -17.62 -7.87
CA PHE A 1013 20.35 -18.32 -7.91
C PHE A 1013 20.17 -19.31 -6.75
N ASN A 1014 21.19 -20.13 -6.49
CA ASN A 1014 21.15 -21.13 -5.42
C ASN A 1014 21.03 -20.53 -4.02
N ASN A 1015 21.39 -19.25 -3.85
CA ASN A 1015 21.41 -18.59 -2.55
C ASN A 1015 20.26 -17.58 -2.36
N ILE A 1016 19.37 -17.34 -3.34
CA ILE A 1016 18.24 -16.38 -3.26
C ILE A 1016 17.40 -16.54 -1.99
N HIS A 1017 17.20 -17.77 -1.52
CA HIS A 1017 16.34 -18.08 -0.35
C HIS A 1017 17.09 -18.23 0.97
N THR A 1018 18.40 -17.96 1.01
CA THR A 1018 19.20 -18.08 2.23
C THR A 1018 19.38 -16.72 2.90
N LYS A 1019 19.38 -16.67 4.24
CA LYS A 1019 19.65 -15.43 5.01
C LYS A 1019 21.13 -15.01 4.98
N ASN A 1020 21.97 -15.66 4.17
CA ASN A 1020 23.43 -15.55 4.21
C ASN A 1020 24.05 -14.89 2.96
N ASN A 1021 23.24 -14.25 2.11
CA ASN A 1021 23.77 -13.61 0.90
C ASN A 1021 24.66 -12.43 1.27
N THR A 1022 25.87 -12.41 0.72
CA THR A 1022 26.83 -11.31 0.91
C THR A 1022 26.51 -10.14 -0.03
N PHE A 1023 25.94 -10.44 -1.21
CA PHE A 1023 25.43 -9.52 -2.22
C PHE A 1023 24.26 -10.19 -2.98
N TYR A 1024 23.40 -9.41 -3.65
CA TYR A 1024 22.11 -9.87 -4.19
C TYR A 1024 22.10 -10.06 -5.71
N TYR A 1025 22.85 -9.23 -6.43
CA TYR A 1025 23.05 -9.28 -7.88
C TYR A 1025 24.44 -8.72 -8.21
N THR A 1026 24.80 -8.66 -9.50
CA THR A 1026 26.09 -8.15 -9.97
C THR A 1026 25.92 -7.15 -11.09
N ASP A 1027 26.81 -6.15 -11.17
CA ASP A 1027 26.96 -5.33 -12.37
C ASP A 1027 28.00 -5.95 -13.29
N ILE A 1028 27.68 -6.06 -14.58
CA ILE A 1028 28.60 -6.64 -15.57
C ILE A 1028 28.92 -5.61 -16.65
N VAL A 1029 30.22 -5.48 -16.94
CA VAL A 1029 30.73 -4.68 -18.05
C VAL A 1029 31.43 -5.58 -19.05
N ALA A 1030 30.86 -5.72 -20.25
CA ALA A 1030 31.43 -6.52 -21.32
C ALA A 1030 32.19 -5.63 -22.32
N PHE A 1031 33.43 -6.03 -22.61
CA PHE A 1031 34.28 -5.30 -23.53
C PHE A 1031 34.39 -6.02 -24.88
N PRO A 1032 34.12 -5.33 -26.00
CA PRO A 1032 34.51 -5.84 -27.31
C PRO A 1032 36.05 -5.86 -27.39
N GLU A 1033 36.59 -6.76 -28.21
CA GLU A 1033 38.05 -6.95 -28.35
C GLU A 1033 38.83 -5.63 -28.49
N ARG A 1034 38.30 -4.68 -29.28
CA ARG A 1034 38.93 -3.36 -29.51
C ARG A 1034 39.09 -2.50 -28.26
N TYR A 1035 38.29 -2.68 -27.22
CA TYR A 1035 38.33 -1.90 -25.97
C TYR A 1035 38.88 -2.69 -24.78
N SER A 1036 39.19 -3.98 -24.97
CA SER A 1036 39.74 -4.85 -23.93
C SER A 1036 41.06 -4.33 -23.33
N HIS A 1037 41.84 -3.56 -24.09
CA HIS A 1037 43.10 -2.95 -23.65
C HIS A 1037 42.92 -1.88 -22.56
N LEU A 1038 41.71 -1.34 -22.38
CA LEU A 1038 41.41 -0.33 -21.37
C LEU A 1038 41.25 -0.91 -19.97
N ILE A 1039 40.94 -2.21 -19.85
CA ILE A 1039 40.62 -2.88 -18.59
C ILE A 1039 41.72 -2.67 -17.53
N PRO A 1040 43.02 -2.92 -17.79
CA PRO A 1040 44.05 -2.76 -16.76
C PRO A 1040 44.13 -1.34 -16.20
N GLN A 1041 43.88 -0.34 -17.06
CA GLN A 1041 43.93 1.06 -16.66
C GLN A 1041 42.70 1.45 -15.84
N ILE A 1042 41.50 1.04 -16.28
CA ILE A 1042 40.25 1.21 -15.54
C ILE A 1042 40.33 0.53 -14.17
N SER A 1043 40.84 -0.71 -14.10
CA SER A 1043 41.03 -1.46 -12.86
C SER A 1043 42.00 -0.76 -11.92
N SER A 1044 43.14 -0.27 -12.44
CA SER A 1044 44.11 0.47 -11.64
C SER A 1044 43.49 1.74 -11.04
N ASP A 1045 42.80 2.52 -11.85
CA ASP A 1045 42.15 3.75 -11.41
C ASP A 1045 41.01 3.51 -10.43
N TYR A 1046 40.20 2.48 -10.65
CA TYR A 1046 39.14 2.13 -9.72
C TYR A 1046 39.71 1.62 -8.38
N ASN A 1047 40.76 0.80 -8.40
CA ASN A 1047 41.45 0.39 -7.17
C ASN A 1047 42.09 1.58 -6.43
N ASN A 1048 42.66 2.55 -7.16
CA ASN A 1048 43.18 3.77 -6.56
C ASN A 1048 42.04 4.62 -5.97
N PHE A 1049 40.91 4.71 -6.66
CA PHE A 1049 39.70 5.34 -6.15
C PHE A 1049 39.27 4.67 -4.84
N ILE A 1050 39.15 3.34 -4.80
CA ILE A 1050 38.82 2.53 -3.60
C ILE A 1050 39.81 2.78 -2.46
N ARG A 1051 41.12 2.82 -2.73
CA ARG A 1051 42.16 3.06 -1.70
C ARG A 1051 42.18 4.49 -1.17
N SER A 1052 41.98 5.47 -2.05
CA SER A 1052 42.00 6.90 -1.69
C SER A 1052 40.75 7.30 -0.89
N SER A 1053 39.67 6.56 -1.05
CA SER A 1053 38.51 6.64 -0.21
C SER A 1053 38.82 5.98 1.15
N LYS A 1054 39.46 6.73 2.08
CA LYS A 1054 39.82 6.25 3.45
C LYS A 1054 38.74 5.33 4.05
N LEU A 1055 39.04 4.03 4.11
CA LEU A 1055 38.25 2.91 4.63
C LEU A 1055 39.31 1.83 5.00
N TYR A 1056 39.42 1.21 6.17
CA TYR A 1056 38.62 1.14 7.40
C TYR A 1056 39.55 0.56 8.53
N PRO A 1057 39.06 0.21 9.73
CA PRO A 1057 38.42 -1.11 9.88
C PRO A 1057 36.95 -1.01 10.27
#